data_AF-A0A7X5UC43-F1
#
_entry.id   AF-A0A7X5UC43-F1
#
_cell.length_a   1.000
_cell.length_b   1.000
_cell.length_c   1.000
_cell.angle_alpha   90.00
_cell.angle_beta   90.00
_cell.angle_gamma   90.00
#
_symmetry.space_group_name_H-M   'P 1'
#
loop_
_entity.id
_entity.type
_entity.pdbx_description
1 polymer ?
#
loop_
_entity_poly.entity_id
_entity_poly.type
_entity_poly.pdbx_seq_one_letter_code
_entity_poly.pdbx_strand_id
1 'polypeptide(L)'
;MILSAAMALALDAKADEGMWMPSQLPSIAKNLKEAGFRGDARDLADLTRAPLNAVVRVGGGTGSFVSDDGLVVTNHHVAFGVIQYNSRPDRDLITNGYVAADRAAELPANPDYRLRVTVGFDKVTERILANAKGKSGRAYYDAVDAASKALVAECEKEEGVRCSVANMFYGRDFYLVKQLELRDLRLVYAPPRAIGNYGDEIDNFVWPRHAGDFTILRAYVGADGKPADYSPDNKPYHPPSHLKLATEGVAEGDFVMLAGYPGITYRHRTAAEFADQVQWRLPTTVAVMKELQDIIEAQGKTDKEAGIRYASQLQSLKNGIKRFSGELEGLERSDAVTTRREDETAMLAWLATRPEAKTLKPQIDQVMTLIAQGKDTRERDLLLAVLNTQTQLLRGALAIDRLSVERPKADADRESGYQKRDEELIQSQLKQIQRRYDPRVEKAFVTALMTRYQKLPASQHLAEVDKVFGRTPDELAKALDAIYAGTKFSDEAERLRLFGASPAEIEKSNDPLLVAARTLRPALLRTDEERKSRDGDLLRLRPAYMEALIGYREKQGRAVYPDANSTLRVSYGKVTPLIARDAVAYAPLTTVKGIVEKNTGKAPFDAPKPLLDAIRKGDFAGYADPKTGDMPVDFLSNLDTTGGNSGSPVLNAKGELVGLNFDSNWEAVSASWMYDPRYKRAIHVDMRYMRWLMDKVYPSPALLRELGVPGK
;
A
#
# COMPACT_ATOMS: atom_id res chain seq x y z
N MET A 1 -13.20 -53.42 25.35
CA MET A 1 -12.42 -53.14 24.13
C MET A 1 -13.33 -52.43 23.14
N ILE A 2 -13.25 -51.10 23.06
CA ILE A 2 -13.86 -50.35 21.96
C ILE A 2 -12.80 -49.35 21.51
N LEU A 3 -12.30 -49.58 20.30
CA LEU A 3 -11.26 -48.82 19.63
C LEU A 3 -11.90 -47.50 19.14
N SER A 4 -11.55 -46.38 19.77
CA SER A 4 -11.91 -45.05 19.26
C SER A 4 -10.96 -44.70 18.11
N ALA A 5 -11.45 -44.83 16.88
CA ALA A 5 -10.78 -44.32 15.69
C ALA A 5 -10.89 -42.78 15.67
N ALA A 6 -9.82 -42.09 16.07
CA ALA A 6 -9.67 -40.66 15.85
C ALA A 6 -9.43 -40.41 14.36
N MET A 7 -10.49 -39.98 13.66
CA MET A 7 -10.42 -39.55 12.26
C MET A 7 -9.73 -38.18 12.22
N ALA A 8 -8.42 -38.17 12.03
CA ALA A 8 -7.68 -36.97 11.66
C ALA A 8 -8.13 -36.55 10.25
N LEU A 9 -9.05 -35.60 10.18
CA LEU A 9 -9.33 -34.87 8.94
C LEU A 9 -8.07 -34.06 8.61
N ALA A 10 -7.20 -34.64 7.79
CA ALA A 10 -6.22 -33.88 7.04
C ALA A 10 -7.00 -32.98 6.07
N LEU A 11 -7.23 -31.73 6.47
CA LEU A 11 -7.57 -30.68 5.53
C LEU A 11 -6.40 -30.60 4.55
N ASP A 12 -6.59 -31.09 3.33
CA ASP A 12 -5.71 -30.78 2.21
C ASP A 12 -5.63 -29.25 2.14
N ALA A 13 -4.51 -28.69 2.62
CA ALA A 13 -4.21 -27.28 2.49
C ALA A 13 -3.93 -27.00 1.01
N LYS A 14 -5.01 -26.82 0.25
CA LYS A 14 -4.95 -26.36 -1.14
C LYS A 14 -4.35 -24.96 -1.12
N ALA A 15 -3.29 -24.76 -1.89
CA ALA A 15 -2.59 -23.48 -1.95
C ALA A 15 -3.41 -22.48 -2.75
N ASP A 16 -4.42 -21.88 -2.11
CA ASP A 16 -5.13 -20.67 -2.56
C ASP A 16 -4.39 -19.39 -2.10
N GLU A 17 -3.58 -19.50 -1.03
CA GLU A 17 -2.76 -18.41 -0.50
C GLU A 17 -1.51 -18.17 -1.36
N GLY A 18 -1.20 -16.89 -1.61
CA GLY A 18 0.15 -16.46 -1.98
C GLY A 18 0.22 -15.32 -2.99
N MET A 19 1.20 -14.43 -2.74
CA MET A 19 1.62 -13.36 -3.65
C MET A 19 2.94 -13.76 -4.31
N TRP A 20 2.83 -14.69 -5.26
CA TRP A 20 3.93 -15.39 -5.90
C TRP A 20 4.78 -14.46 -6.77
N MET A 21 6.10 -14.62 -6.70
CA MET A 21 6.94 -14.05 -7.75
C MET A 21 6.68 -14.81 -9.05
N PRO A 22 6.65 -14.13 -10.20
CA PRO A 22 6.50 -14.77 -11.51
C PRO A 22 7.47 -15.94 -11.73
N SER A 23 8.74 -15.78 -11.34
CA SER A 23 9.77 -16.83 -11.40
C SER A 23 9.47 -18.08 -10.57
N GLN A 24 8.53 -18.02 -9.62
CA GLN A 24 8.09 -19.16 -8.82
C GLN A 24 6.94 -19.93 -9.49
N LEU A 25 6.19 -19.33 -10.41
CA LEU A 25 4.98 -19.94 -10.99
C LEU A 25 5.21 -21.31 -11.63
N PRO A 26 6.35 -21.59 -12.32
CA PRO A 26 6.64 -22.94 -12.81
C PRO A 26 6.71 -24.01 -11.71
N SER A 27 7.20 -23.66 -10.51
CA SER A 27 7.32 -24.59 -9.38
C SER A 27 5.97 -24.99 -8.77
N ILE A 28 4.93 -24.17 -8.96
CA ILE A 28 3.56 -24.40 -8.48
C ILE A 28 2.59 -24.70 -9.62
N ALA A 29 3.10 -25.10 -10.80
CA ALA A 29 2.30 -25.38 -11.98
C ALA A 29 1.20 -26.43 -11.74
N LYS A 30 1.45 -27.41 -10.86
CA LYS A 30 0.45 -28.39 -10.44
C LYS A 30 -0.75 -27.70 -9.76
N ASN A 31 -0.47 -26.84 -8.78
CA ASN A 31 -1.49 -26.12 -8.02
C ASN A 31 -2.29 -25.16 -8.93
N LEU A 32 -1.61 -24.46 -9.84
CA LEU A 32 -2.25 -23.61 -10.86
C LEU A 32 -3.24 -24.42 -11.73
N LYS A 33 -2.82 -25.58 -12.22
CA LYS A 33 -3.68 -26.46 -13.04
C LYS A 33 -4.87 -27.00 -12.25
N GLU A 34 -4.66 -27.39 -10.99
CA GLU A 34 -5.71 -27.85 -10.08
C GLU A 34 -6.72 -26.73 -9.75
N ALA A 35 -6.26 -25.49 -9.66
CA ALA A 35 -7.13 -24.32 -9.49
C ALA A 35 -7.95 -24.02 -10.77
N GLY A 36 -7.49 -24.47 -11.94
CA GLY A 36 -8.20 -24.34 -13.21
C GLY A 36 -7.46 -23.58 -14.30
N PHE A 37 -6.20 -23.18 -14.06
CA PHE A 37 -5.37 -22.55 -15.09
C PHE A 37 -5.20 -23.47 -16.30
N ARG A 38 -5.36 -22.92 -17.51
CA ARG A 38 -5.26 -23.66 -18.77
C ARG A 38 -4.03 -23.31 -19.61
N GLY A 39 -3.30 -22.26 -19.24
CA GLY A 39 -2.05 -21.87 -19.90
C GLY A 39 -0.84 -22.67 -19.41
N ASP A 40 0.34 -22.30 -19.92
CA ASP A 40 1.63 -22.79 -19.42
C ASP A 40 2.16 -21.85 -18.33
N ALA A 41 2.44 -22.39 -17.14
CA ALA A 41 2.98 -21.59 -16.03
C ALA A 41 4.37 -21.00 -16.35
N ARG A 42 5.09 -21.59 -17.32
CA ARG A 42 6.38 -21.06 -17.81
C ARG A 42 6.24 -19.74 -18.55
N ASP A 43 5.10 -19.52 -19.20
CA ASP A 43 4.84 -18.25 -19.91
C ASP A 43 4.66 -17.09 -18.93
N LEU A 44 4.27 -17.40 -17.69
CA LEU A 44 4.14 -16.43 -16.61
C LEU A 44 5.45 -16.22 -15.82
N ALA A 45 6.54 -16.91 -16.16
CA ALA A 45 7.79 -16.82 -15.38
C ALA A 45 8.58 -15.53 -15.65
N ASP A 46 8.37 -14.92 -16.82
CA ASP A 46 9.05 -13.73 -17.29
C ASP A 46 8.14 -12.50 -17.18
N LEU A 47 8.50 -11.57 -16.30
CA LEU A 47 7.77 -10.32 -16.07
C LEU A 47 7.75 -9.41 -17.31
N THR A 48 8.69 -9.59 -18.22
CA THR A 48 8.88 -8.73 -19.40
C THR A 48 8.10 -9.24 -20.62
N ARG A 49 7.37 -10.36 -20.47
CA ARG A 49 6.53 -10.96 -21.51
C ARG A 49 5.04 -10.86 -21.19
N ALA A 50 4.22 -11.03 -22.23
CA ALA A 50 2.78 -11.11 -22.08
C ALA A 50 2.38 -12.32 -21.23
N PRO A 51 1.37 -12.20 -20.35
CA PRO A 51 0.55 -11.01 -20.11
C PRO A 51 1.13 -10.03 -19.08
N LEU A 52 2.23 -10.37 -18.39
CA LEU A 52 2.70 -9.63 -17.21
C LEU A 52 3.31 -8.25 -17.53
N ASN A 53 3.93 -8.09 -18.69
CA ASN A 53 4.46 -6.80 -19.16
C ASN A 53 3.39 -5.77 -19.55
N ALA A 54 2.13 -6.19 -19.69
CA ALA A 54 0.99 -5.29 -19.83
C ALA A 54 0.56 -4.72 -18.48
N VAL A 55 0.99 -5.32 -17.36
CA VAL A 55 0.65 -4.89 -16.00
C VAL A 55 1.64 -3.81 -15.55
N VAL A 56 1.12 -2.71 -15.06
CA VAL A 56 1.90 -1.50 -14.78
C VAL A 56 1.61 -1.00 -13.37
N ARG A 57 2.61 -0.37 -12.76
CA ARG A 57 2.40 0.39 -11.54
C ARG A 57 1.96 1.80 -11.93
N VAL A 58 0.77 2.21 -11.53
CA VAL A 58 0.21 3.52 -11.92
C VAL A 58 -0.28 4.26 -10.69
N GLY A 59 0.21 5.49 -10.51
CA GLY A 59 0.05 6.22 -9.26
C GLY A 59 0.50 5.40 -8.04
N GLY A 60 -0.40 5.24 -7.08
CA GLY A 60 -0.20 4.42 -5.87
C GLY A 60 -0.64 2.96 -5.98
N GLY A 61 -1.17 2.54 -7.13
CA GLY A 61 -1.73 1.20 -7.33
C GLY A 61 -1.17 0.49 -8.57
N THR A 62 -2.01 -0.37 -9.13
CA THR A 62 -1.76 -1.18 -10.32
C THR A 62 -2.71 -0.75 -11.44
N GLY A 63 -2.30 -0.94 -12.69
CA GLY A 63 -3.15 -0.83 -13.86
C GLY A 63 -2.69 -1.81 -14.93
N SER A 64 -3.31 -1.75 -16.10
CA SER A 64 -2.85 -2.55 -17.24
C SER A 64 -3.12 -1.89 -18.57
N PHE A 65 -2.21 -2.10 -19.52
CA PHE A 65 -2.44 -1.76 -20.91
C PHE A 65 -3.54 -2.63 -21.50
N VAL A 66 -4.50 -2.02 -22.20
CA VAL A 66 -5.68 -2.68 -22.79
C VAL A 66 -5.90 -2.30 -24.27
N SER A 67 -4.96 -1.58 -24.88
CA SER A 67 -4.90 -1.40 -26.34
C SER A 67 -3.47 -1.21 -26.83
N ASP A 68 -3.26 -1.39 -28.13
CA ASP A 68 -1.98 -1.13 -28.81
C ASP A 68 -1.62 0.36 -28.86
N ASP A 69 -2.57 1.26 -28.60
CA ASP A 69 -2.36 2.71 -28.55
C ASP A 69 -2.21 3.22 -27.10
N GLY A 70 -1.83 2.35 -26.17
CA GLY A 70 -1.44 2.75 -24.82
C GLY A 70 -2.60 3.12 -23.91
N LEU A 71 -3.83 2.62 -24.18
CA LEU A 71 -4.89 2.67 -23.17
C LEU A 71 -4.49 1.92 -21.93
N VAL A 72 -4.75 2.52 -20.78
CA VAL A 72 -4.47 1.95 -19.47
C VAL A 72 -5.76 1.96 -18.67
N VAL A 73 -6.16 0.81 -18.16
CA VAL A 73 -7.26 0.72 -17.20
C VAL A 73 -6.71 0.56 -15.78
N THR A 74 -7.29 1.28 -14.83
CA THR A 74 -7.02 1.19 -13.38
C THR A 74 -8.29 1.52 -12.61
N ASN A 75 -8.23 1.58 -11.28
CA ASN A 75 -9.36 1.98 -10.45
C ASN A 75 -9.61 3.50 -10.50
N HIS A 76 -10.86 3.89 -10.30
CA HIS A 76 -11.28 5.27 -10.12
C HIS A 76 -10.57 5.91 -8.93
N HIS A 77 -10.44 5.22 -7.79
CA HIS A 77 -9.72 5.79 -6.64
C HIS A 77 -8.20 5.93 -6.87
N VAL A 78 -7.61 5.10 -7.73
CA VAL A 78 -6.17 5.19 -8.11
C VAL A 78 -5.92 6.38 -9.02
N ALA A 79 -6.88 6.71 -9.89
CA ALA A 79 -6.82 7.87 -10.78
C ALA A 79 -7.55 9.12 -10.23
N PHE A 80 -8.07 9.07 -9.00
CA PHE A 80 -8.92 10.15 -8.48
C PHE A 80 -8.21 11.50 -8.42
N GLY A 81 -6.91 11.51 -8.11
CA GLY A 81 -6.10 12.74 -8.15
C GLY A 81 -6.07 13.39 -9.53
N VAL A 82 -6.09 12.60 -10.61
CA VAL A 82 -6.14 13.09 -12.00
C VAL A 82 -7.50 13.70 -12.32
N ILE A 83 -8.59 13.04 -11.88
CA ILE A 83 -9.97 13.53 -12.05
C ILE A 83 -10.14 14.85 -11.30
N GLN A 84 -9.67 14.91 -10.06
CA GLN A 84 -9.72 16.09 -9.22
C GLN A 84 -8.90 17.25 -9.81
N TYR A 85 -7.67 16.98 -10.28
CA TYR A 85 -6.80 17.97 -10.88
C TYR A 85 -7.44 18.68 -12.08
N ASN A 86 -8.25 17.95 -12.85
CA ASN A 86 -8.94 18.46 -14.03
C ASN A 86 -10.35 19.02 -13.78
N SER A 87 -10.84 18.91 -12.54
CA SER A 87 -12.17 19.39 -12.13
C SER A 87 -12.13 20.86 -11.75
N ARG A 88 -13.14 21.62 -12.20
CA ARG A 88 -13.33 23.04 -11.91
C ARG A 88 -14.83 23.37 -11.87
N PRO A 89 -15.26 24.52 -11.31
CA PRO A 89 -16.68 24.81 -11.15
C PRO A 89 -17.54 24.72 -12.43
N ASP A 90 -16.97 25.05 -13.59
CA ASP A 90 -17.60 24.96 -14.92
C ASP A 90 -17.41 23.60 -15.60
N ARG A 91 -16.58 22.71 -15.03
CA ARG A 91 -16.30 21.35 -15.53
C ARG A 91 -16.04 20.42 -14.35
N ASP A 92 -17.10 20.01 -13.68
CA ASP A 92 -17.03 19.12 -12.51
C ASP A 92 -16.99 17.65 -12.97
N LEU A 93 -15.78 17.11 -13.10
CA LEU A 93 -15.57 15.71 -13.51
C LEU A 93 -15.81 14.72 -12.37
N ILE A 94 -15.75 15.18 -11.10
CA ILE A 94 -16.00 14.33 -9.94
C ILE A 94 -17.49 13.95 -9.90
N THR A 95 -18.37 14.93 -10.07
CA THR A 95 -19.82 14.70 -10.04
C THR A 95 -20.35 14.11 -11.34
N ASN A 96 -19.84 14.57 -12.48
CA ASN A 96 -20.44 14.22 -13.78
C ASN A 96 -19.70 13.10 -14.53
N GLY A 97 -18.52 12.69 -14.05
CA GLY A 97 -17.62 11.85 -14.81
C GLY A 97 -16.99 12.59 -15.99
N TYR A 98 -16.29 11.85 -16.84
CA TYR A 98 -15.61 12.37 -18.02
C TYR A 98 -15.55 11.32 -19.12
N VAL A 99 -15.83 11.73 -20.36
CA VAL A 99 -15.63 10.92 -21.57
C VAL A 99 -14.96 11.80 -22.63
N ALA A 100 -13.74 11.46 -23.03
CA ALA A 100 -13.06 12.14 -24.11
C ALA A 100 -13.79 11.88 -25.44
N ALA A 101 -14.11 12.95 -26.17
CA ALA A 101 -14.74 12.83 -27.50
C ALA A 101 -13.77 12.26 -28.54
N ASP A 102 -12.49 12.61 -28.42
CA ASP A 102 -11.39 12.20 -29.28
C ASP A 102 -10.05 12.31 -28.52
N ARG A 103 -8.93 12.02 -29.20
CA ARG A 103 -7.57 12.09 -28.66
C ARG A 103 -7.19 13.50 -28.19
N ALA A 104 -7.66 14.55 -28.86
CA ALA A 104 -7.34 15.93 -28.51
C ALA A 104 -8.09 16.41 -27.26
N ALA A 105 -9.24 15.78 -26.98
CA ALA A 105 -10.00 16.05 -25.77
C ALA A 105 -9.36 15.45 -24.50
N GLU A 106 -8.54 14.38 -24.62
CA GLU A 106 -7.93 13.69 -23.48
C GLU A 106 -7.15 14.66 -22.57
N LEU A 107 -7.41 14.60 -21.25
CA LEU A 107 -6.94 15.62 -20.31
C LEU A 107 -5.66 15.20 -19.59
N PRO A 108 -4.62 16.05 -19.49
CA PRO A 108 -3.38 15.68 -18.84
C PRO A 108 -3.57 15.37 -17.35
N ALA A 109 -2.86 14.35 -16.86
CA ALA A 109 -2.72 14.08 -15.44
C ALA A 109 -1.93 15.17 -14.71
N ASN A 110 -2.04 15.20 -13.39
CA ASN A 110 -1.19 16.05 -12.56
C ASN A 110 0.31 15.74 -12.80
N PRO A 111 1.22 16.74 -12.76
CA PRO A 111 2.62 16.58 -13.19
C PRO A 111 3.45 15.53 -12.45
N ASP A 112 3.01 15.06 -11.29
CA ASP A 112 3.64 14.01 -10.46
C ASP A 112 3.02 12.61 -10.66
N TYR A 113 1.96 12.48 -11.46
CA TYR A 113 1.37 11.18 -11.77
C TYR A 113 2.29 10.37 -12.70
N ARG A 114 2.57 9.12 -12.35
CA ARG A 114 3.52 8.25 -13.07
C ARG A 114 2.89 6.91 -13.39
N LEU A 115 3.30 6.35 -14.52
CA LEU A 115 3.09 4.95 -14.87
C LEU A 115 4.45 4.29 -15.09
N ARG A 116 4.69 3.18 -14.41
CA ARG A 116 5.93 2.42 -14.48
C ARG A 116 5.69 1.03 -15.04
N VAL A 117 6.38 0.72 -16.13
CA VAL A 117 6.37 -0.60 -16.79
C VAL A 117 7.59 -1.37 -16.32
N THR A 118 7.43 -2.57 -15.76
CA THR A 118 8.58 -3.40 -15.38
C THR A 118 9.26 -3.95 -16.63
N VAL A 119 10.54 -3.60 -16.82
CA VAL A 119 11.35 -4.00 -17.98
C VAL A 119 12.60 -4.81 -17.59
N GLY A 120 12.85 -4.99 -16.29
CA GLY A 120 13.93 -5.84 -15.78
C GLY A 120 13.71 -6.26 -14.33
N PHE A 121 14.13 -7.48 -14.00
CA PHE A 121 13.97 -8.07 -12.67
C PHE A 121 15.11 -9.08 -12.39
N ASP A 122 16.29 -8.56 -12.07
CA ASP A 122 17.52 -9.35 -12.02
C ASP A 122 17.91 -9.71 -10.59
N LYS A 123 18.27 -10.97 -10.34
CA LYS A 123 18.79 -11.38 -9.03
C LYS A 123 20.21 -10.82 -8.84
N VAL A 124 20.40 -9.98 -7.82
CA VAL A 124 21.66 -9.26 -7.53
C VAL A 124 22.20 -9.54 -6.12
N THR A 125 21.73 -10.60 -5.45
CA THR A 125 22.10 -10.98 -4.08
C THR A 125 23.62 -10.94 -3.83
N GLU A 126 24.41 -11.58 -4.68
CA GLU A 126 25.86 -11.68 -4.48
C GLU A 126 26.55 -10.32 -4.56
N ARG A 127 26.11 -9.48 -5.51
CA ARG A 127 26.63 -8.12 -5.69
C ARG A 127 26.29 -7.22 -4.51
N ILE A 128 25.08 -7.34 -3.96
CA ILE A 128 24.64 -6.60 -2.78
C ILE A 128 25.43 -7.03 -1.53
N LEU A 129 25.59 -8.32 -1.32
CA LEU A 129 26.19 -8.85 -0.08
C LEU A 129 27.72 -8.89 -0.09
N ALA A 130 28.38 -8.67 -1.23
CA ALA A 130 29.83 -8.76 -1.38
C ALA A 130 30.61 -8.00 -0.29
N ASN A 131 30.27 -6.72 -0.08
CA ASN A 131 30.93 -5.84 0.89
C ASN A 131 30.35 -5.91 2.30
N ALA A 132 29.29 -6.69 2.50
CA ALA A 132 28.63 -6.90 3.79
C ALA A 132 29.17 -8.14 4.53
N LYS A 133 29.83 -9.06 3.81
CA LYS A 133 30.44 -10.27 4.39
C LYS A 133 31.39 -9.91 5.54
N GLY A 134 31.25 -10.62 6.66
CA GLY A 134 32.07 -10.40 7.86
C GLY A 134 31.69 -9.17 8.69
N LYS A 135 30.71 -8.37 8.27
CA LYS A 135 30.20 -7.23 9.04
C LYS A 135 28.97 -7.60 9.86
N SER A 136 28.67 -6.81 10.88
CA SER A 136 27.47 -6.91 11.72
C SER A 136 26.94 -5.51 12.05
N GLY A 137 25.76 -5.45 12.66
CA GLY A 137 25.14 -4.23 13.12
C GLY A 137 25.09 -3.14 12.04
N ARG A 138 25.48 -1.93 12.43
CA ARG A 138 25.46 -0.75 11.55
C ARG A 138 26.35 -0.91 10.31
N ALA A 139 27.52 -1.54 10.45
CA ALA A 139 28.44 -1.73 9.33
C ALA A 139 27.88 -2.65 8.25
N TYR A 140 27.07 -3.66 8.63
CA TYR A 140 26.36 -4.52 7.68
C TYR A 140 25.27 -3.73 6.96
N TYR A 141 24.47 -2.96 7.71
CA TYR A 141 23.43 -2.09 7.15
C TYR A 141 24.00 -1.14 6.09
N ASP A 142 25.05 -0.39 6.45
CA ASP A 142 25.66 0.60 5.55
C ASP A 142 26.26 -0.05 4.30
N ALA A 143 26.84 -1.25 4.43
CA ALA A 143 27.38 -1.97 3.28
C ALA A 143 26.29 -2.36 2.26
N VAL A 144 25.14 -2.84 2.76
CA VAL A 144 23.99 -3.18 1.90
C VAL A 144 23.33 -1.93 1.31
N ASP A 145 23.16 -0.87 2.10
CA ASP A 145 22.59 0.41 1.64
C ASP A 145 23.46 1.04 0.54
N ALA A 146 24.78 1.12 0.77
CA ALA A 146 25.73 1.66 -0.20
C ALA A 146 25.74 0.85 -1.50
N ALA A 147 25.76 -0.49 -1.42
CA ALA A 147 25.70 -1.35 -2.60
C ALA A 147 24.38 -1.18 -3.37
N SER A 148 23.26 -1.03 -2.65
CA SER A 148 21.94 -0.79 -3.24
C SER A 148 21.87 0.55 -3.96
N LYS A 149 22.33 1.64 -3.30
CA LYS A 149 22.39 2.98 -3.88
C LYS A 149 23.29 3.03 -5.11
N ALA A 150 24.45 2.38 -5.08
CA ALA A 150 25.35 2.32 -6.23
C ALA A 150 24.72 1.60 -7.43
N LEU A 151 24.04 0.48 -7.18
CA LEU A 151 23.31 -0.26 -8.21
C LEU A 151 22.17 0.54 -8.84
N VAL A 152 21.38 1.24 -8.02
CA VAL A 152 20.31 2.12 -8.52
C VAL A 152 20.91 3.26 -9.35
N ALA A 153 21.97 3.91 -8.87
CA ALA A 153 22.63 5.00 -9.58
C ALA A 153 23.24 4.54 -10.91
N GLU A 154 23.75 3.30 -10.99
CA GLU A 154 24.23 2.70 -12.25
C GLU A 154 23.08 2.44 -13.23
N CYS A 155 21.99 1.86 -12.74
CA CYS A 155 20.81 1.51 -13.54
C CYS A 155 20.09 2.76 -14.10
N GLU A 156 19.99 3.83 -13.30
CA GLU A 156 19.34 5.09 -13.69
C GLU A 156 20.22 6.01 -14.55
N LYS A 157 21.40 5.56 -14.99
CA LYS A 157 22.16 6.26 -16.07
C LYS A 157 21.44 6.17 -17.41
N GLU A 158 20.62 5.15 -17.61
CA GLU A 158 19.72 5.08 -18.75
C GLU A 158 18.57 6.08 -18.55
N GLU A 159 18.35 6.95 -19.53
CA GLU A 159 17.30 7.95 -19.44
C GLU A 159 15.91 7.30 -19.48
N GLY A 160 14.96 7.88 -18.72
CA GLY A 160 13.56 7.45 -18.74
C GLY A 160 13.25 6.18 -17.94
N VAL A 161 14.22 5.63 -17.19
CA VAL A 161 13.99 4.50 -16.28
C VAL A 161 14.11 4.88 -14.81
N ARG A 162 13.41 4.12 -13.99
CA ARG A 162 13.45 4.17 -12.54
C ARG A 162 13.85 2.80 -12.02
N CYS A 163 14.82 2.76 -11.12
CA CYS A 163 15.34 1.51 -10.59
C CYS A 163 15.22 1.41 -9.07
N SER A 164 15.12 0.20 -8.55
CA SER A 164 15.12 -0.08 -7.11
C SER A 164 15.73 -1.45 -6.81
N VAL A 165 16.21 -1.63 -5.57
CA VAL A 165 16.63 -2.94 -5.07
C VAL A 165 15.55 -3.48 -4.13
N ALA A 166 14.96 -4.62 -4.50
CA ALA A 166 13.94 -5.30 -3.73
C ALA A 166 14.56 -6.40 -2.85
N ASN A 167 14.27 -6.37 -1.55
CA ASN A 167 14.67 -7.39 -0.59
C ASN A 167 13.58 -8.47 -0.49
N MET A 168 13.95 -9.72 -0.74
CA MET A 168 13.08 -10.90 -0.65
C MET A 168 13.52 -11.81 0.51
N PHE A 169 12.54 -12.43 1.17
CA PHE A 169 12.76 -13.38 2.28
C PHE A 169 13.72 -12.82 3.35
N TYR A 170 13.47 -11.58 3.79
CA TYR A 170 14.18 -10.90 4.88
C TYR A 170 15.71 -10.91 4.77
N GLY A 171 16.23 -10.62 3.58
CA GLY A 171 17.67 -10.46 3.32
C GLY A 171 18.32 -11.68 2.68
N ARG A 172 17.57 -12.74 2.41
CA ARG A 172 18.09 -13.93 1.72
C ARG A 172 18.41 -13.60 0.26
N ASP A 173 17.51 -12.88 -0.41
CA ASP A 173 17.64 -12.56 -1.83
C ASP A 173 17.41 -11.07 -2.10
N PHE A 174 18.15 -10.52 -3.07
CA PHE A 174 17.98 -9.15 -3.55
C PHE A 174 17.79 -9.15 -5.06
N TYR A 175 16.87 -8.32 -5.54
CA TYR A 175 16.59 -8.16 -6.96
C TYR A 175 16.69 -6.70 -7.38
N LEU A 176 17.35 -6.42 -8.50
CA LEU A 176 17.29 -5.11 -9.17
C LEU A 176 16.03 -5.08 -10.03
N VAL A 177 15.14 -4.14 -9.74
CA VAL A 177 13.93 -3.90 -10.51
C VAL A 177 14.18 -2.67 -11.37
N LYS A 178 14.04 -2.83 -12.69
CA LYS A 178 14.16 -1.75 -13.67
C LYS A 178 12.78 -1.47 -14.27
N GLN A 179 12.35 -0.21 -14.25
CA GLN A 179 11.04 0.17 -14.76
C GLN A 179 11.14 1.38 -15.70
N LEU A 180 10.54 1.28 -16.89
CA LEU A 180 10.33 2.44 -17.76
C LEU A 180 9.31 3.37 -17.09
N GLU A 181 9.62 4.65 -16.95
CA GLU A 181 8.75 5.62 -16.28
C GLU A 181 8.10 6.58 -17.29
N LEU A 182 6.83 6.35 -17.61
CA LEU A 182 6.01 7.22 -18.44
C LEU A 182 5.47 8.39 -17.60
N ARG A 183 5.58 9.61 -18.15
CA ARG A 183 5.30 10.88 -17.44
C ARG A 183 4.14 11.68 -18.04
N ASP A 184 3.77 11.43 -19.30
CA ASP A 184 2.55 11.97 -19.91
C ASP A 184 1.45 10.91 -19.90
N LEU A 185 0.52 11.06 -18.95
CA LEU A 185 -0.68 10.25 -18.82
C LEU A 185 -1.88 11.16 -19.01
N ARG A 186 -2.89 10.72 -19.74
CA ARG A 186 -4.09 11.52 -20.00
C ARG A 186 -5.36 10.77 -19.65
N LEU A 187 -6.30 11.45 -19.04
CA LEU A 187 -7.62 10.96 -18.71
C LEU A 187 -8.46 10.82 -19.98
N VAL A 188 -8.96 9.60 -20.23
CA VAL A 188 -9.80 9.26 -21.39
C VAL A 188 -11.25 9.05 -20.96
N TYR A 189 -11.46 8.31 -19.88
CA TYR A 189 -12.79 7.99 -19.37
C TYR A 189 -12.77 7.83 -17.85
N ALA A 190 -13.70 8.46 -17.15
CA ALA A 190 -14.00 8.19 -15.75
C ALA A 190 -15.52 8.23 -15.52
N PRO A 191 -16.11 7.22 -14.85
CA PRO A 191 -17.48 7.34 -14.40
C PRO A 191 -17.60 8.41 -13.28
N PRO A 192 -18.79 8.96 -13.02
CA PRO A 192 -19.04 9.80 -11.85
C PRO A 192 -18.56 9.15 -10.54
N ARG A 193 -18.17 9.96 -9.55
CA ARG A 193 -17.83 9.47 -8.20
C ARG A 193 -18.95 8.64 -7.57
N ALA A 194 -20.20 9.00 -7.81
CA ALA A 194 -21.38 8.25 -7.36
C ALA A 194 -21.54 6.86 -8.03
N ILE A 195 -20.66 6.50 -8.97
CA ILE A 195 -20.50 5.15 -9.52
C ILE A 195 -19.13 4.59 -9.12
N GLY A 196 -18.06 5.35 -9.38
CA GLY A 196 -16.68 4.94 -9.15
C GLY A 196 -16.28 4.73 -7.69
N ASN A 197 -17.01 5.34 -6.76
CA ASN A 197 -16.82 5.19 -5.31
C ASN A 197 -18.18 5.12 -4.59
N TYR A 198 -19.14 4.41 -5.19
CA TYR A 198 -20.49 4.26 -4.62
C TYR A 198 -20.42 3.63 -3.23
N GLY A 199 -21.07 4.28 -2.25
CA GLY A 199 -21.03 3.90 -0.83
C GLY A 199 -19.88 4.45 0.00
N ASP A 200 -18.85 5.04 -0.63
CA ASP A 200 -17.73 5.74 0.03
C ASP A 200 -17.15 4.96 1.23
N GLU A 201 -16.83 5.63 2.34
CA GLU A 201 -16.27 5.00 3.54
C GLU A 201 -17.23 4.04 4.27
N ILE A 202 -18.55 4.12 4.01
CA ILE A 202 -19.54 3.21 4.61
C ILE A 202 -19.33 1.80 4.06
N ASP A 203 -19.16 1.68 2.75
CA ASP A 203 -18.94 0.40 2.10
C ASP A 203 -17.46 0.01 2.00
N ASN A 204 -16.51 0.90 2.31
CA ASN A 204 -15.08 0.59 2.27
C ASN A 204 -14.73 -0.60 3.19
N PHE A 205 -14.04 -1.60 2.63
CA PHE A 205 -13.82 -2.93 3.20
C PHE A 205 -15.07 -3.80 3.41
N VAL A 206 -16.21 -3.52 2.79
CA VAL A 206 -17.47 -4.24 3.04
C VAL A 206 -17.94 -4.98 1.79
N TRP A 207 -18.51 -6.18 2.00
CA TRP A 207 -19.31 -6.91 1.03
C TRP A 207 -20.72 -7.14 1.62
N PRO A 208 -21.83 -6.97 0.87
CA PRO A 208 -21.93 -6.75 -0.58
C PRO A 208 -21.48 -5.38 -1.09
N ARG A 209 -20.74 -5.33 -2.20
CA ARG A 209 -20.23 -4.11 -2.83
C ARG A 209 -20.85 -3.87 -4.21
N HIS A 210 -21.02 -2.61 -4.59
CA HIS A 210 -21.68 -2.21 -5.84
C HIS A 210 -21.02 -0.99 -6.50
N ALA A 211 -19.69 -0.98 -6.62
CA ALA A 211 -18.93 0.17 -7.10
C ALA A 211 -18.34 -0.08 -8.50
N GLY A 212 -18.61 0.82 -9.44
CA GLY A 212 -17.96 0.82 -10.75
C GLY A 212 -16.56 1.41 -10.71
N ASP A 213 -15.68 0.88 -9.86
CA ASP A 213 -14.38 1.46 -9.54
C ASP A 213 -13.35 1.22 -10.66
N PHE A 214 -13.49 1.97 -11.76
CA PHE A 214 -12.54 1.97 -12.87
C PHE A 214 -12.34 3.37 -13.46
N THR A 215 -11.21 3.57 -14.11
CA THR A 215 -10.87 4.75 -14.92
C THR A 215 -9.95 4.32 -16.04
N ILE A 216 -10.12 4.93 -17.20
CA ILE A 216 -9.29 4.69 -18.39
C ILE A 216 -8.44 5.94 -18.63
N LEU A 217 -7.13 5.70 -18.67
CA LEU A 217 -6.10 6.66 -19.03
C LEU A 217 -5.48 6.25 -20.37
N ARG A 218 -4.63 7.11 -20.92
CA ARG A 218 -3.73 6.78 -22.03
C ARG A 218 -2.34 7.27 -21.72
N ALA A 219 -1.35 6.44 -22.00
CA ALA A 219 0.05 6.83 -21.90
C ALA A 219 0.57 7.41 -23.21
N TYR A 220 1.40 8.44 -23.09
CA TYR A 220 2.03 9.16 -24.20
C TYR A 220 3.55 9.22 -24.02
N VAL A 221 4.25 9.33 -25.14
CA VAL A 221 5.71 9.48 -25.24
C VAL A 221 6.06 10.59 -26.22
N GLY A 222 7.30 11.08 -26.16
CA GLY A 222 7.84 12.01 -27.14
C GLY A 222 7.79 11.43 -28.55
N ALA A 223 7.95 12.30 -29.55
CA ALA A 223 7.99 11.87 -30.96
C ALA A 223 9.15 10.90 -31.27
N ASP A 224 10.17 10.84 -30.42
CA ASP A 224 11.28 9.89 -30.45
C ASP A 224 10.96 8.54 -29.79
N GLY A 225 9.74 8.36 -29.29
CA GLY A 225 9.28 7.15 -28.59
C GLY A 225 9.74 7.06 -27.13
N LYS A 226 10.43 8.07 -26.59
CA LYS A 226 10.95 8.06 -25.21
C LYS A 226 10.01 8.73 -24.21
N PRO A 227 10.11 8.41 -22.91
CA PRO A 227 9.29 9.07 -21.90
C PRO A 227 9.52 10.59 -21.83
N ALA A 228 8.47 11.34 -22.09
CA ALA A 228 8.47 12.79 -22.03
C ALA A 228 7.42 13.30 -21.03
N ASP A 229 7.64 14.50 -20.50
CA ASP A 229 6.59 15.23 -19.81
C ASP A 229 5.50 15.65 -20.81
N TYR A 230 4.35 16.12 -20.31
CA TYR A 230 3.22 16.50 -21.16
C TYR A 230 3.61 17.50 -22.25
N SER A 231 3.25 17.15 -23.49
CA SER A 231 3.28 18.04 -24.65
C SER A 231 2.12 17.70 -25.59
N PRO A 232 1.43 18.68 -26.19
CA PRO A 232 0.41 18.40 -27.21
C PRO A 232 0.95 17.60 -28.40
N ASP A 233 2.26 17.63 -28.66
CA ASP A 233 2.91 16.93 -29.78
C ASP A 233 3.25 15.46 -29.48
N ASN A 234 3.18 15.06 -28.21
CA ASN A 234 3.45 13.68 -27.80
C ASN A 234 2.49 12.70 -28.50
N LYS A 235 2.97 11.48 -28.72
CA LYS A 235 2.23 10.42 -29.39
C LYS A 235 1.82 9.33 -28.40
N PRO A 236 0.71 8.61 -28.65
CA PRO A 236 0.34 7.46 -27.83
C PRO A 236 1.50 6.47 -27.71
N TYR A 237 1.72 5.96 -26.51
CA TYR A 237 2.70 4.91 -26.26
C TYR A 237 2.19 3.59 -26.83
N HIS A 238 3.03 2.89 -27.59
CA HIS A 238 2.72 1.55 -28.09
C HIS A 238 3.36 0.49 -27.17
N PRO A 239 2.60 -0.14 -26.27
CA PRO A 239 3.15 -1.14 -25.36
C PRO A 239 3.55 -2.42 -26.12
N PRO A 240 4.56 -3.18 -25.65
CA PRO A 240 4.94 -4.45 -26.27
C PRO A 240 3.80 -5.48 -26.34
N SER A 241 2.86 -5.39 -25.39
CA SER A 241 1.59 -6.12 -25.42
C SER A 241 0.56 -5.47 -24.50
N HIS A 242 -0.70 -5.80 -24.72
CA HIS A 242 -1.84 -5.34 -23.93
C HIS A 242 -2.76 -6.53 -23.60
N LEU A 243 -3.61 -6.37 -22.58
CA LEU A 243 -4.62 -7.35 -22.19
C LEU A 243 -5.88 -7.22 -23.03
N LYS A 244 -6.46 -8.36 -23.39
CA LYS A 244 -7.76 -8.39 -24.09
C LYS A 244 -8.89 -8.44 -23.07
N LEU A 245 -9.93 -7.65 -23.28
CA LEU A 245 -11.13 -7.70 -22.44
C LEU A 245 -11.95 -8.95 -22.75
N ALA A 246 -12.41 -9.62 -21.71
CA ALA A 246 -13.34 -10.72 -21.86
C ALA A 246 -14.74 -10.18 -22.22
N THR A 247 -15.42 -10.86 -23.15
CA THR A 247 -16.84 -10.60 -23.41
C THR A 247 -17.75 -11.33 -22.44
N GLU A 248 -17.29 -12.48 -21.95
CA GLU A 248 -17.89 -13.29 -20.90
C GLU A 248 -17.40 -12.79 -19.54
N GLY A 249 -18.21 -12.96 -18.50
CA GLY A 249 -17.78 -12.66 -17.13
C GLY A 249 -17.37 -13.91 -16.38
N VAL A 250 -17.63 -13.89 -15.07
CA VAL A 250 -17.30 -14.98 -14.17
C VAL A 250 -18.54 -15.57 -13.50
N ALA A 251 -18.45 -16.84 -13.13
CA ALA A 251 -19.37 -17.57 -12.28
C ALA A 251 -18.65 -18.13 -11.03
N GLU A 252 -19.43 -18.53 -10.02
CA GLU A 252 -18.89 -19.21 -8.85
C GLU A 252 -18.06 -20.44 -9.25
N GLY A 253 -16.85 -20.55 -8.70
CA GLY A 253 -15.92 -21.65 -8.96
C GLY A 253 -14.99 -21.44 -10.16
N ASP A 254 -15.22 -20.41 -10.99
CA ASP A 254 -14.34 -20.10 -12.12
C ASP A 254 -12.94 -19.72 -11.64
N PHE A 255 -11.93 -20.18 -12.38
CA PHE A 255 -10.54 -19.79 -12.15
C PHE A 255 -10.35 -18.30 -12.45
N VAL A 256 -9.64 -17.64 -11.55
CA VAL A 256 -9.15 -16.28 -11.75
C VAL A 256 -7.70 -16.17 -11.27
N MET A 257 -6.93 -15.30 -11.90
CA MET A 257 -5.62 -14.86 -11.43
C MET A 257 -5.51 -13.35 -11.51
N LEU A 258 -4.81 -12.73 -10.56
CA LEU A 258 -4.41 -11.33 -10.67
C LEU A 258 -2.89 -11.20 -10.77
N ALA A 259 -2.46 -10.12 -11.41
CA ALA A 259 -1.08 -9.67 -11.37
C ALA A 259 -1.06 -8.20 -10.93
N GLY A 260 -0.16 -7.82 -10.04
CA GLY A 260 -0.07 -6.44 -9.57
C GLY A 260 1.02 -6.18 -8.56
N TYR A 261 1.03 -4.98 -7.97
CA TYR A 261 2.10 -4.49 -7.11
C TYR A 261 1.64 -4.38 -5.64
N PRO A 262 1.45 -5.51 -4.93
CA PRO A 262 1.09 -5.48 -3.51
C PRO A 262 2.15 -4.71 -2.71
N GLY A 263 1.68 -3.85 -1.82
CA GLY A 263 2.49 -2.93 -1.04
C GLY A 263 3.44 -3.66 -0.09
N ILE A 264 2.94 -4.08 1.07
CA ILE A 264 3.74 -4.75 2.10
C ILE A 264 2.91 -5.84 2.80
N THR A 265 3.52 -6.99 3.07
CA THR A 265 2.99 -8.01 3.98
C THR A 265 4.04 -8.44 5.02
N TYR A 266 3.59 -9.19 6.02
CA TYR A 266 4.35 -9.62 7.19
C TYR A 266 4.12 -11.12 7.52
N ARG A 267 3.82 -11.93 6.50
CA ARG A 267 3.38 -13.34 6.58
C ARG A 267 4.40 -14.27 7.21
N HIS A 268 5.68 -13.88 7.22
CA HIS A 268 6.76 -14.71 7.74
C HIS A 268 7.37 -14.18 9.04
N ARG A 269 6.72 -13.21 9.69
CA ARG A 269 7.12 -12.73 11.01
C ARG A 269 7.03 -13.86 12.05
N THR A 270 7.89 -13.76 13.07
CA THR A 270 7.98 -14.77 14.13
C THR A 270 6.74 -14.78 15.01
N ALA A 271 6.54 -15.85 15.79
CA ALA A 271 5.44 -15.89 16.76
C ALA A 271 5.51 -14.74 17.78
N ALA A 272 6.71 -14.35 18.18
CA ALA A 272 6.93 -13.23 19.10
C ALA A 272 6.56 -11.86 18.49
N GLU A 273 6.73 -11.68 17.18
CA GLU A 273 6.34 -10.48 16.45
C GLU A 273 4.82 -10.44 16.21
N PHE A 274 4.19 -11.58 15.88
CA PHE A 274 2.73 -11.69 15.77
C PHE A 274 2.04 -11.38 17.11
N ALA A 275 2.54 -11.96 18.20
CA ALA A 275 2.02 -11.68 19.55
C ALA A 275 2.15 -10.19 19.89
N ASP A 276 3.30 -9.58 19.60
CA ASP A 276 3.50 -8.14 19.83
C ASP A 276 2.53 -7.27 19.02
N GLN A 277 2.31 -7.62 17.74
CA GLN A 277 1.39 -6.90 16.87
C GLN A 277 -0.04 -6.90 17.42
N VAL A 278 -0.56 -8.10 17.75
CA VAL A 278 -1.94 -8.30 18.20
C VAL A 278 -2.15 -7.79 19.62
N GLN A 279 -1.25 -8.14 20.54
CA GLN A 279 -1.48 -7.93 21.97
C GLN A 279 -1.04 -6.54 22.45
N TRP A 280 -0.19 -5.84 21.69
CA TRP A 280 0.34 -4.54 22.10
C TRP A 280 0.28 -3.47 21.02
N ARG A 281 0.86 -3.70 19.83
CA ARG A 281 1.06 -2.65 18.81
C ARG A 281 -0.26 -2.09 18.28
N LEU A 282 -1.15 -2.96 17.81
CA LEU A 282 -2.46 -2.55 17.29
C LEU A 282 -3.33 -1.86 18.35
N PRO A 283 -3.60 -2.46 19.53
CA PRO A 283 -4.46 -1.82 20.52
C PRO A 283 -3.87 -0.50 21.04
N THR A 284 -2.55 -0.42 21.25
CA THR A 284 -1.90 0.82 21.72
C THR A 284 -1.96 1.91 20.65
N THR A 285 -1.71 1.56 19.37
CA THR A 285 -1.78 2.53 18.27
C THR A 285 -3.20 3.08 18.11
N VAL A 286 -4.23 2.22 18.17
CA VAL A 286 -5.63 2.63 18.14
C VAL A 286 -5.96 3.57 19.30
N ALA A 287 -5.51 3.25 20.52
CA ALA A 287 -5.76 4.09 21.69
C ALA A 287 -5.14 5.49 21.55
N VAL A 288 -3.89 5.58 21.06
CA VAL A 288 -3.22 6.86 20.83
C VAL A 288 -3.91 7.66 19.72
N MET A 289 -4.26 7.03 18.60
CA MET A 289 -4.93 7.71 17.48
C MET A 289 -6.32 8.22 17.86
N LYS A 290 -7.08 7.46 18.67
CA LYS A 290 -8.39 7.90 19.18
C LYS A 290 -8.27 9.15 20.04
N GLU A 291 -7.27 9.24 20.90
CA GLU A 291 -7.04 10.46 21.69
C GLU A 291 -6.74 11.67 20.80
N LEU A 292 -5.93 11.50 19.74
CA LEU A 292 -5.68 12.59 18.78
C LEU A 292 -6.93 12.97 17.97
N GLN A 293 -7.77 11.99 17.61
CA GLN A 293 -9.08 12.24 17.02
C GLN A 293 -9.94 13.09 17.96
N ASP A 294 -10.07 12.69 19.22
CA ASP A 294 -10.90 13.37 20.22
C ASP A 294 -10.45 14.82 20.43
N ILE A 295 -9.14 15.08 20.39
CA ILE A 295 -8.60 16.44 20.46
C ILE A 295 -9.06 17.29 19.27
N ILE A 296 -8.94 16.79 18.03
CA ILE A 296 -9.41 17.55 16.86
C ILE A 296 -10.92 17.78 16.95
N GLU A 297 -11.70 16.76 17.33
CA GLU A 297 -13.16 16.88 17.42
C GLU A 297 -13.60 17.86 18.51
N ALA A 298 -12.93 17.85 19.67
CA ALA A 298 -13.20 18.79 20.75
C ALA A 298 -12.88 20.24 20.34
N GLN A 299 -11.71 20.46 19.72
CA GLN A 299 -11.31 21.80 19.26
C GLN A 299 -12.14 22.29 18.08
N GLY A 300 -12.52 21.39 17.15
CA GLY A 300 -13.37 21.73 16.01
C GLY A 300 -14.79 22.13 16.42
N LYS A 301 -15.27 21.67 17.58
CA LYS A 301 -16.56 22.09 18.16
C LYS A 301 -16.50 23.52 18.71
N THR A 302 -15.37 23.93 19.27
CA THR A 302 -15.19 25.25 19.88
C THR A 302 -14.66 26.29 18.89
N ASP A 303 -13.95 25.86 17.85
CA ASP A 303 -13.38 26.71 16.80
C ASP A 303 -13.52 26.07 15.41
N LYS A 304 -14.35 26.71 14.58
CA LYS A 304 -14.66 26.22 13.23
C LYS A 304 -13.46 26.29 12.29
N GLU A 305 -12.57 27.29 12.41
CA GLU A 305 -11.39 27.37 11.55
C GLU A 305 -10.41 26.24 11.87
N ALA A 306 -10.18 25.96 13.16
CA ALA A 306 -9.34 24.84 13.58
C ALA A 306 -9.91 23.51 13.05
N GLY A 307 -11.24 23.33 13.15
CA GLY A 307 -11.93 22.18 12.58
C GLY A 307 -11.72 22.04 11.06
N ILE A 308 -11.78 23.14 10.30
CA ILE A 308 -11.54 23.14 8.85
C ILE A 308 -10.08 22.76 8.54
N ARG A 309 -9.11 23.36 9.24
CA ARG A 309 -7.68 23.11 8.99
C ARG A 309 -7.30 21.64 9.25
N TYR A 310 -7.89 21.02 10.27
CA TYR A 310 -7.60 19.62 10.65
C TYR A 310 -8.54 18.58 10.04
N ALA A 311 -9.55 18.96 9.26
CA ALA A 311 -10.54 18.01 8.72
C ALA A 311 -9.92 16.83 7.96
N SER A 312 -8.91 17.10 7.12
CA SER A 312 -8.19 16.05 6.38
C SER A 312 -7.40 15.11 7.30
N GLN A 313 -6.78 15.66 8.35
CA GLN A 313 -6.05 14.85 9.34
C GLN A 313 -7.02 14.02 10.19
N LEU A 314 -8.16 14.58 10.59
CA LEU A 314 -9.23 13.87 11.30
C LEU A 314 -9.74 12.68 10.48
N GLN A 315 -9.99 12.88 9.19
CA GLN A 315 -10.40 11.78 8.31
C GLN A 315 -9.32 10.70 8.20
N SER A 316 -8.05 11.10 8.08
CA SER A 316 -6.92 10.17 8.05
C SER A 316 -6.80 9.35 9.34
N LEU A 317 -7.03 9.97 10.51
CA LEU A 317 -7.06 9.28 11.79
C LEU A 317 -8.23 8.29 11.88
N LYS A 318 -9.45 8.70 11.50
CA LYS A 318 -10.63 7.83 11.48
C LYS A 318 -10.40 6.60 10.60
N ASN A 319 -9.86 6.79 9.40
CA ASN A 319 -9.52 5.72 8.48
C ASN A 319 -8.44 4.79 9.07
N GLY A 320 -7.40 5.36 9.68
CA GLY A 320 -6.34 4.61 10.37
C GLY A 320 -6.89 3.76 11.52
N ILE A 321 -7.75 4.34 12.36
CA ILE A 321 -8.42 3.66 13.48
C ILE A 321 -9.29 2.51 12.97
N LYS A 322 -10.17 2.77 11.98
CA LYS A 322 -11.03 1.73 11.37
C LYS A 322 -10.18 0.57 10.86
N ARG A 323 -9.11 0.86 10.09
CA ARG A 323 -8.23 -0.17 9.53
C ARG A 323 -7.51 -0.98 10.62
N PHE A 324 -6.89 -0.33 11.59
CA PHE A 324 -6.15 -1.04 12.64
C PHE A 324 -7.05 -1.83 13.59
N SER A 325 -8.26 -1.33 13.87
CA SER A 325 -9.28 -2.10 14.58
C SER A 325 -9.73 -3.32 13.77
N GLY A 326 -9.99 -3.17 12.47
CA GLY A 326 -10.34 -4.31 11.60
C GLY A 326 -9.22 -5.34 11.45
N GLU A 327 -7.95 -4.90 11.37
CA GLU A 327 -6.79 -5.79 11.39
C GLU A 327 -6.71 -6.59 12.70
N LEU A 328 -6.92 -5.93 13.84
CA LEU A 328 -6.94 -6.59 15.16
C LEU A 328 -8.07 -7.63 15.25
N GLU A 329 -9.30 -7.24 14.93
CA GLU A 329 -10.46 -8.13 14.94
C GLU A 329 -10.27 -9.34 14.02
N GLY A 330 -9.69 -9.13 12.84
CA GLY A 330 -9.41 -10.20 11.88
C GLY A 330 -8.34 -11.17 12.38
N LEU A 331 -7.28 -10.67 13.04
CA LEU A 331 -6.23 -11.52 13.63
C LEU A 331 -6.73 -12.30 14.84
N GLU A 332 -7.56 -11.70 15.69
CA GLU A 332 -8.20 -12.37 16.82
C GLU A 332 -9.15 -13.47 16.36
N ARG A 333 -9.99 -13.18 15.35
CA ARG A 333 -10.90 -14.17 14.74
C ARG A 333 -10.18 -15.37 14.13
N SER A 334 -8.99 -15.12 13.57
CA SER A 334 -8.16 -16.16 12.96
C SER A 334 -7.31 -16.92 13.97
N ASP A 335 -7.41 -16.59 15.27
CA ASP A 335 -6.52 -17.07 16.34
C ASP A 335 -5.04 -17.01 15.92
N ALA A 336 -4.65 -15.87 15.33
CA ALA A 336 -3.40 -15.73 14.60
C ALA A 336 -2.17 -15.94 15.48
N VAL A 337 -2.24 -15.52 16.76
CA VAL A 337 -1.15 -15.68 17.73
C VAL A 337 -0.92 -17.16 18.03
N THR A 338 -1.98 -17.92 18.32
CA THR A 338 -1.88 -19.35 18.63
C THR A 338 -1.43 -20.12 17.39
N THR A 339 -2.08 -19.88 16.25
CA THR A 339 -1.74 -20.53 14.97
C THR A 339 -0.28 -20.33 14.60
N ARG A 340 0.24 -19.09 14.71
CA ARG A 340 1.65 -18.81 14.43
C ARG A 340 2.59 -19.48 15.41
N ARG A 341 2.25 -19.48 16.71
CA ARG A 341 3.07 -20.11 17.75
C ARG A 341 3.19 -21.62 17.54
N GLU A 342 2.09 -22.28 17.21
CA GLU A 342 2.07 -23.73 16.96
C GLU A 342 2.90 -24.09 15.72
N ASP A 343 2.72 -23.34 14.63
CA ASP A 343 3.49 -23.54 13.40
C ASP A 343 4.99 -23.30 13.60
N GLU A 344 5.39 -22.22 14.28
CA GLU A 344 6.80 -21.92 14.58
C GLU A 344 7.40 -22.99 15.51
N THR A 345 6.65 -23.45 16.52
CA THR A 345 7.09 -24.52 17.42
C THR A 345 7.35 -25.81 16.65
N ALA A 346 6.44 -26.17 15.74
CA ALA A 346 6.58 -27.36 14.90
C ALA A 346 7.77 -27.24 13.92
N MET A 347 7.97 -26.06 13.33
CA MET A 347 9.11 -25.76 12.47
C MET A 347 10.44 -25.90 13.23
N LEU A 348 10.55 -25.34 14.43
CA LEU A 348 11.77 -25.41 15.24
C LEU A 348 12.04 -26.84 15.74
N ALA A 349 11.00 -27.59 16.10
CA ALA A 349 11.12 -29.01 16.46
C ALA A 349 11.59 -29.85 15.26
N TRP A 350 11.07 -29.59 14.06
CA TRP A 350 11.56 -30.21 12.83
C TRP A 350 13.02 -29.86 12.58
N LEU A 351 13.39 -28.57 12.66
CA LEU A 351 14.77 -28.10 12.45
C LEU A 351 15.75 -28.83 13.37
N ALA A 352 15.41 -29.02 14.64
CA ALA A 352 16.27 -29.71 15.61
C ALA A 352 16.67 -31.15 15.20
N THR A 353 15.92 -31.78 14.28
CA THR A 353 16.23 -33.11 13.75
C THR A 353 17.08 -33.08 12.47
N ARG A 354 17.47 -31.89 12.00
CA ARG A 354 18.20 -31.67 10.74
C ARG A 354 19.69 -31.35 11.00
N PRO A 355 20.62 -31.77 10.15
CA PRO A 355 22.04 -31.38 10.27
C PRO A 355 22.27 -29.85 10.30
N GLU A 356 21.48 -29.11 9.53
CA GLU A 356 21.51 -27.65 9.39
C GLU A 356 21.17 -26.92 10.69
N ALA A 357 20.57 -27.60 11.68
CA ALA A 357 20.31 -27.02 13.00
C ALA A 357 21.58 -26.45 13.64
N LYS A 358 22.74 -27.08 13.41
CA LYS A 358 24.03 -26.65 13.97
C LYS A 358 24.42 -25.24 13.52
N THR A 359 23.95 -24.79 12.35
CA THR A 359 24.27 -23.47 11.79
C THR A 359 23.10 -22.50 11.89
N LEU A 360 21.86 -22.96 11.68
CA LEU A 360 20.68 -22.09 11.62
C LEU A 360 20.16 -21.72 13.02
N LYS A 361 20.12 -22.68 13.96
CA LYS A 361 19.51 -22.46 15.29
C LYS A 361 20.18 -21.33 16.08
N PRO A 362 21.52 -21.21 16.16
CA PRO A 362 22.15 -20.10 16.87
C PRO A 362 21.80 -18.72 16.30
N GLN A 363 21.65 -18.62 14.97
CA GLN A 363 21.27 -17.37 14.31
C GLN A 363 19.80 -17.03 14.58
N ILE A 364 18.91 -18.03 14.53
CA ILE A 364 17.50 -17.86 14.89
C ILE A 364 17.37 -17.40 16.34
N ASP A 365 18.13 -17.98 17.26
CA ASP A 365 18.12 -17.56 18.67
C ASP A 365 18.54 -16.10 18.83
N GLN A 366 19.57 -15.66 18.10
CA GLN A 366 19.98 -14.25 18.07
C GLN A 366 18.88 -13.34 17.51
N VAL A 367 18.15 -13.76 16.46
CA VAL A 367 16.99 -13.02 15.95
C VAL A 367 15.94 -12.85 17.04
N MET A 368 15.62 -13.92 17.78
CA MET A 368 14.62 -13.85 18.85
C MET A 368 15.07 -12.93 20.00
N THR A 369 16.37 -12.95 20.36
CA THR A 369 16.93 -12.01 21.33
C THR A 369 16.83 -10.56 20.86
N LEU A 370 17.19 -10.26 19.60
CA LEU A 370 17.10 -8.91 19.04
C LEU A 370 15.66 -8.39 18.98
N ILE A 371 14.71 -9.27 18.63
CA ILE A 371 13.27 -8.95 18.64
C ILE A 371 12.80 -8.63 20.08
N ALA A 372 13.24 -9.42 21.06
CA ALA A 372 12.91 -9.17 22.47
C ALA A 372 13.48 -7.83 22.97
N GLN A 373 14.74 -7.54 22.68
CA GLN A 373 15.39 -6.26 23.02
C GLN A 373 14.70 -5.05 22.38
N GLY A 374 14.16 -5.21 21.16
CA GLY A 374 13.37 -4.17 20.51
C GLY A 374 12.13 -3.74 21.30
N LYS A 375 11.62 -4.60 22.20
CA LYS A 375 10.46 -4.30 23.05
C LYS A 375 10.80 -3.40 24.23
N ASP A 376 12.07 -3.28 24.61
CA ASP A 376 12.48 -2.47 25.78
C ASP A 376 12.22 -0.97 25.59
N THR A 377 12.06 -0.52 24.34
CA THR A 377 11.90 0.89 23.95
C THR A 377 10.66 1.16 23.09
N ARG A 378 9.78 0.16 22.90
CA ARG A 378 8.70 0.23 21.92
C ARG A 378 7.65 1.31 22.23
N GLU A 379 7.33 1.56 23.51
CA GLU A 379 6.37 2.58 23.91
C GLU A 379 6.91 3.97 23.57
N ARG A 380 8.15 4.27 23.97
CA ARG A 380 8.89 5.48 23.58
C ARG A 380 8.90 5.67 22.06
N ASP A 381 9.35 4.66 21.33
CA ASP A 381 9.51 4.73 19.87
C ASP A 381 8.17 4.97 19.16
N LEU A 382 7.09 4.35 19.64
CA LEU A 382 5.74 4.61 19.14
C LEU A 382 5.34 6.07 19.35
N LEU A 383 5.49 6.61 20.56
CA LEU A 383 5.09 7.99 20.86
C LEU A 383 5.90 9.01 20.05
N LEU A 384 7.21 8.82 19.91
CA LEU A 384 8.06 9.71 19.11
C LEU A 384 7.75 9.60 17.61
N ALA A 385 7.43 8.40 17.11
CA ALA A 385 7.00 8.22 15.72
C ALA A 385 5.64 8.90 15.46
N VAL A 386 4.69 8.80 16.39
CA VAL A 386 3.40 9.50 16.29
C VAL A 386 3.60 11.01 16.37
N LEU A 387 4.45 11.51 17.27
CA LEU A 387 4.80 12.93 17.37
C LEU A 387 5.33 13.47 16.04
N ASN A 388 6.27 12.74 15.42
CA ASN A 388 6.88 13.14 14.16
C ASN A 388 5.89 13.06 12.96
N THR A 389 4.87 12.21 13.01
CA THR A 389 3.94 12.03 11.88
C THR A 389 2.65 12.83 12.00
N GLN A 390 2.22 13.17 13.22
CA GLN A 390 0.94 13.82 13.50
C GLN A 390 1.05 15.32 13.82
N THR A 391 2.24 15.85 14.10
CA THR A 391 2.44 17.30 14.25
C THR A 391 2.76 17.97 12.90
N GLN A 392 2.48 19.26 12.78
CA GLN A 392 2.70 20.07 11.58
C GLN A 392 3.98 20.91 11.71
N LEU A 393 4.00 21.91 12.60
CA LEU A 393 5.17 22.79 12.75
C LEU A 393 6.35 22.07 13.36
N LEU A 394 6.16 21.30 14.43
CA LEU A 394 7.25 20.55 15.07
C LEU A 394 7.94 19.61 14.08
N ARG A 395 7.15 18.82 13.31
CA ARG A 395 7.67 17.99 12.21
C ARG A 395 8.47 18.82 11.20
N GLY A 396 7.95 19.98 10.79
CA GLY A 396 8.65 20.87 9.85
C GLY A 396 9.99 21.37 10.38
N ALA A 397 10.06 21.74 11.66
CA ALA A 397 11.29 22.17 12.31
C ALA A 397 12.31 21.03 12.42
N LEU A 398 11.86 19.83 12.81
CA LEU A 398 12.69 18.62 12.85
C LEU A 398 13.26 18.27 11.46
N ALA A 399 12.47 18.45 10.39
CA ALA A 399 12.93 18.19 9.03
C ALA A 399 14.02 19.18 8.57
N ILE A 400 13.85 20.48 8.83
CA ILE A 400 14.87 21.51 8.51
C ILE A 400 16.13 21.31 9.35
N ASP A 401 15.96 21.00 10.64
CA ASP A 401 17.08 20.67 11.52
C ASP A 401 17.87 19.46 11.00
N ARG A 402 17.19 18.37 10.60
CA ARG A 402 17.84 17.22 9.99
C ARG A 402 18.53 17.57 8.67
N LEU A 403 17.90 18.39 7.81
CA LEU A 403 18.54 18.88 6.57
C LEU A 403 19.83 19.66 6.85
N SER A 404 19.93 20.38 7.97
CA SER A 404 21.18 21.08 8.34
C SER A 404 22.34 20.11 8.60
N VAL A 405 22.04 18.88 9.03
CA VAL A 405 23.03 17.81 9.26
C VAL A 405 23.34 17.04 7.98
N GLU A 406 22.33 16.84 7.11
CA GLU A 406 22.48 16.05 5.88
C GLU A 406 23.10 16.87 4.73
N ARG A 407 22.75 18.15 4.57
CA ARG A 407 23.23 18.97 3.45
C ARG A 407 24.75 19.08 3.32
N PRO A 408 25.54 19.15 4.41
CA PRO A 408 27.00 19.14 4.34
C PRO A 408 27.62 17.85 3.79
N LYS A 409 26.88 16.73 3.78
CA LYS A 409 27.34 15.44 3.26
C LYS A 409 27.22 15.40 1.74
N ALA A 410 28.05 14.56 1.08
CA ALA A 410 27.83 14.24 -0.32
C ALA A 410 26.45 13.57 -0.48
N ASP A 411 25.78 13.80 -1.62
CA ASP A 411 24.38 13.39 -1.78
C ASP A 411 24.17 11.86 -1.65
N ALA A 412 25.18 11.06 -2.00
CA ALA A 412 25.18 9.61 -1.82
C ALA A 412 25.24 9.18 -0.34
N ASP A 413 25.84 10.02 0.52
CA ASP A 413 26.04 9.79 1.95
C ASP A 413 24.92 10.37 2.81
N ARG A 414 23.99 11.12 2.19
CA ARG A 414 22.80 11.65 2.87
C ARG A 414 21.84 10.51 3.22
N GLU A 415 21.12 10.72 4.32
CA GLU A 415 20.00 9.86 4.69
C GLU A 415 18.94 9.80 3.58
N SER A 416 18.44 8.61 3.27
CA SER A 416 17.30 8.45 2.37
C SER A 416 16.08 9.23 2.90
N GLY A 417 15.45 10.05 2.06
CA GLY A 417 14.42 11.01 2.49
C GLY A 417 14.96 12.42 2.75
N TYR A 418 16.28 12.62 2.71
CA TYR A 418 16.97 13.90 2.84
C TYR A 418 18.03 14.11 1.73
N GLN A 419 18.01 13.27 0.68
CA GLN A 419 18.83 13.50 -0.50
C GLN A 419 18.28 14.68 -1.30
N LYS A 420 19.06 15.24 -2.24
CA LYS A 420 18.62 16.37 -3.08
C LYS A 420 17.27 16.11 -3.77
N ARG A 421 17.06 14.88 -4.21
CA ARG A 421 15.81 14.38 -4.81
C ARG A 421 14.58 14.45 -3.88
N ASP A 422 14.77 14.50 -2.57
CA ASP A 422 13.70 14.47 -1.56
C ASP A 422 13.33 15.87 -1.06
N GLU A 423 14.21 16.87 -1.29
CA GLU A 423 14.05 18.24 -0.78
C GLU A 423 12.78 18.94 -1.32
N GLU A 424 12.35 18.62 -2.55
CA GLU A 424 11.11 19.16 -3.13
C GLU A 424 9.87 18.73 -2.32
N LEU A 425 9.81 17.46 -1.91
CA LEU A 425 8.73 16.94 -1.09
C LEU A 425 8.71 17.61 0.29
N ILE A 426 9.89 17.79 0.91
CA ILE A 426 10.01 18.50 2.19
C ILE A 426 9.51 19.94 2.04
N GLN A 427 9.92 20.65 0.99
CA GLN A 427 9.49 22.01 0.73
C GLN A 427 7.97 22.11 0.55
N SER A 428 7.38 21.19 -0.23
CA SER A 428 5.93 21.09 -0.42
C SER A 428 5.20 20.87 0.90
N GLN A 429 5.69 19.97 1.76
CA GLN A 429 5.12 19.72 3.09
C GLN A 429 5.17 20.98 3.97
N LEU A 430 6.28 21.73 3.97
CA LEU A 430 6.41 23.00 4.70
C LEU A 430 5.42 24.08 4.20
N LYS A 431 5.14 24.09 2.88
CA LYS A 431 4.11 24.91 2.23
C LYS A 431 2.70 24.39 2.40
N GLN A 432 2.45 23.25 3.05
CA GLN A 432 1.07 22.79 3.31
C GLN A 432 0.63 23.11 4.75
N ILE A 433 1.59 23.37 5.63
CA ILE A 433 1.36 23.67 7.06
C ILE A 433 0.39 24.85 7.23
N GLN A 434 0.54 25.94 6.47
CA GLN A 434 -0.33 27.13 6.59
C GLN A 434 -1.83 26.83 6.41
N ARG A 435 -2.19 25.77 5.67
CA ARG A 435 -3.59 25.37 5.44
C ARG A 435 -4.11 24.35 6.45
N ARG A 436 -3.22 23.76 7.27
CA ARG A 436 -3.53 22.57 8.10
C ARG A 436 -3.04 22.69 9.54
N TYR A 437 -2.68 23.89 9.98
CA TYR A 437 -2.10 24.15 11.29
C TYR A 437 -2.94 25.12 12.12
N ASP A 438 -3.10 24.79 13.39
CA ASP A 438 -3.61 25.65 14.44
C ASP A 438 -2.74 25.45 15.69
N PRO A 439 -2.19 26.51 16.29
CA PRO A 439 -1.29 26.40 17.43
C PRO A 439 -1.93 25.70 18.65
N ARG A 440 -3.24 25.84 18.85
CA ARG A 440 -3.93 25.23 20.00
C ARG A 440 -4.08 23.73 19.81
N VAL A 441 -4.45 23.30 18.59
CA VAL A 441 -4.57 21.88 18.25
C VAL A 441 -3.20 21.20 18.30
N GLU A 442 -2.18 21.82 17.72
CA GLU A 442 -0.83 21.26 17.74
C GLU A 442 -0.27 21.16 19.16
N LYS A 443 -0.42 22.21 19.98
CA LYS A 443 -0.05 22.13 21.40
C LYS A 443 -0.79 21.01 22.13
N ALA A 444 -2.09 20.86 21.90
CA ALA A 444 -2.86 19.78 22.51
C ALA A 444 -2.36 18.38 22.08
N PHE A 445 -1.96 18.21 20.82
CA PHE A 445 -1.33 16.97 20.33
C PHE A 445 -0.03 16.68 21.05
N VAL A 446 0.88 17.66 21.11
CA VAL A 446 2.17 17.50 21.79
C VAL A 446 1.96 17.24 23.27
N THR A 447 1.01 17.93 23.92
CA THR A 447 0.64 17.70 25.32
C THR A 447 0.19 16.26 25.55
N ALA A 448 -0.73 15.74 24.74
CA ALA A 448 -1.25 14.38 24.90
C ALA A 448 -0.14 13.32 24.75
N LEU A 449 0.68 13.45 23.72
CA LEU A 449 1.79 12.51 23.45
C LEU A 449 2.87 12.59 24.52
N MET A 450 3.27 13.79 24.95
CA MET A 450 4.31 13.96 25.97
C MET A 450 3.81 13.64 27.37
N THR A 451 2.51 13.78 27.66
CA THR A 451 1.93 13.29 28.92
C THR A 451 1.99 11.77 29.00
N ARG A 452 1.81 11.06 27.89
CA ARG A 452 2.06 9.60 27.84
C ARG A 452 3.53 9.28 28.02
N TYR A 453 4.40 10.06 27.37
CA TYR A 453 5.85 9.91 27.49
C TYR A 453 6.34 10.07 28.93
N GLN A 454 5.86 11.08 29.65
CA GLN A 454 6.21 11.35 31.05
C GLN A 454 5.81 10.22 32.03
N LYS A 455 4.91 9.33 31.62
CA LYS A 455 4.48 8.16 32.40
C LYS A 455 5.31 6.90 32.10
N LEU A 456 6.24 6.96 31.15
CA LEU A 456 7.09 5.83 30.82
C LEU A 456 8.08 5.53 31.96
N PRO A 457 8.59 4.30 32.05
CA PRO A 457 9.67 4.00 32.99
C PRO A 457 10.92 4.81 32.65
N ALA A 458 11.71 5.19 33.66
CA ALA A 458 12.91 6.01 33.49
C ALA A 458 13.92 5.47 32.44
N SER A 459 13.97 4.16 32.22
CA SER A 459 14.80 3.52 31.18
C SER A 459 14.41 3.89 29.75
N GLN A 460 13.19 4.37 29.53
CA GLN A 460 12.69 4.82 28.23
C GLN A 460 12.73 6.35 28.06
N HIS A 461 13.13 7.09 29.10
CA HIS A 461 13.32 8.53 28.99
C HIS A 461 14.62 8.86 28.24
N LEU A 462 14.57 9.94 27.48
CA LEU A 462 15.67 10.54 26.74
C LEU A 462 15.89 11.92 27.35
N ALA A 463 17.12 12.18 27.80
CA ALA A 463 17.46 13.43 28.46
C ALA A 463 17.12 14.67 27.62
N GLU A 464 17.23 14.55 26.29
CA GLU A 464 16.88 15.61 25.34
C GLU A 464 15.38 15.89 25.29
N VAL A 465 14.54 14.84 25.34
CA VAL A 465 13.08 15.00 25.37
C VAL A 465 12.66 15.62 26.69
N ASP A 466 13.20 15.13 27.81
CA ASP A 466 12.97 15.70 29.14
C ASP A 466 13.42 17.17 29.23
N LYS A 467 14.52 17.53 28.55
CA LYS A 467 15.03 18.90 28.51
C LYS A 467 14.12 19.85 27.72
N VAL A 468 13.51 19.39 26.63
CA VAL A 468 12.62 20.22 25.80
C VAL A 468 11.22 20.30 26.40
N PHE A 469 10.69 19.19 26.91
CA PHE A 469 9.28 19.05 27.26
C PHE A 469 9.03 18.89 28.76
N GLY A 470 10.06 18.80 29.59
CA GLY A 470 9.93 18.58 31.03
C GLY A 470 9.50 17.15 31.40
N ARG A 471 9.51 16.85 32.70
CA ARG A 471 9.10 15.55 33.28
C ARG A 471 7.73 15.60 33.95
N THR A 472 7.17 16.79 34.13
CA THR A 472 5.84 16.98 34.72
C THR A 472 4.88 17.70 33.77
N PRO A 473 3.56 17.56 33.97
CA PRO A 473 2.57 18.29 33.17
C PRO A 473 2.74 19.82 33.23
N ASP A 474 3.14 20.36 34.38
CA ASP A 474 3.35 21.82 34.55
C ASP A 474 4.58 22.31 33.79
N GLU A 475 5.68 21.56 33.81
CA GLU A 475 6.87 21.86 33.01
C GLU A 475 6.56 21.79 31.51
N LEU A 476 5.80 20.78 31.10
CA LEU A 476 5.36 20.61 29.72
C LEU A 476 4.51 21.79 29.24
N ALA A 477 3.51 22.18 30.02
CA ALA A 477 2.67 23.33 29.68
C ALA A 477 3.50 24.61 29.51
N LYS A 478 4.39 24.91 30.46
CA LYS A 478 5.30 26.06 30.39
C LYS A 478 6.23 26.02 29.18
N ALA A 479 6.79 24.85 28.88
CA ALA A 479 7.68 24.66 27.72
C ALA A 479 6.93 24.90 26.41
N LEU A 480 5.74 24.33 26.24
CA LEU A 480 4.93 24.52 25.03
C LEU A 480 4.44 25.96 24.90
N ASP A 481 4.06 26.62 25.99
CA ASP A 481 3.71 28.05 25.96
C ASP A 481 4.87 28.89 25.45
N ALA A 482 6.09 28.69 25.99
CA ALA A 482 7.27 29.42 25.58
C ALA A 482 7.66 29.16 24.12
N ILE A 483 7.66 27.88 23.69
CA ILE A 483 8.06 27.49 22.33
C ILE A 483 7.11 28.11 21.29
N TYR A 484 5.80 27.90 21.44
CA TYR A 484 4.82 28.31 20.44
C TYR A 484 4.52 29.81 20.46
N ALA A 485 4.70 30.50 21.60
CA ALA A 485 4.58 31.96 21.66
C ALA A 485 5.79 32.68 21.04
N GLY A 486 6.99 32.10 21.16
CA GLY A 486 8.23 32.74 20.69
C GLY A 486 8.68 32.36 19.28
N THR A 487 8.09 31.33 18.66
CA THR A 487 8.47 30.88 17.32
C THR A 487 7.92 31.78 16.22
N LYS A 488 8.77 32.14 15.25
CA LYS A 488 8.39 32.76 13.98
C LYS A 488 8.19 31.73 12.88
N PHE A 489 8.48 30.46 13.14
CA PHE A 489 8.29 29.34 12.23
C PHE A 489 6.81 29.12 11.83
N SER A 490 5.85 29.74 12.53
CA SER A 490 4.44 29.73 12.12
C SER A 490 4.19 30.51 10.81
N ASP A 491 5.03 31.48 10.47
CA ASP A 491 4.97 32.23 9.22
C ASP A 491 5.54 31.44 8.04
N GLU A 492 4.83 31.39 6.92
CA GLU A 492 5.25 30.61 5.76
C GLU A 492 6.53 31.15 5.10
N ALA A 493 6.65 32.48 4.97
CA ALA A 493 7.82 33.06 4.34
C ALA A 493 9.08 32.78 5.16
N GLU A 494 8.98 32.89 6.50
CA GLU A 494 10.09 32.56 7.39
C GLU A 494 10.45 31.07 7.34
N ARG A 495 9.47 30.15 7.33
CA ARG A 495 9.76 28.71 7.16
C ARG A 495 10.50 28.43 5.87
N LEU A 496 10.08 29.02 4.76
CA LEU A 496 10.69 28.78 3.45
C LEU A 496 12.07 29.44 3.35
N ARG A 497 12.27 30.60 3.98
CA ARG A 497 13.59 31.21 4.11
C ARG A 497 14.53 30.31 4.90
N LEU A 498 14.09 29.78 6.03
CA LEU A 498 14.87 28.83 6.84
C LEU A 498 15.13 27.52 6.09
N PHE A 499 14.17 27.02 5.32
CA PHE A 499 14.39 25.85 4.46
C PHE A 499 15.51 26.09 3.44
N GLY A 500 15.64 27.31 2.90
CA GLY A 500 16.74 27.69 2.00
C GLY A 500 18.03 28.11 2.71
N ALA A 501 18.03 28.22 4.05
CA ALA A 501 19.16 28.74 4.80
C ALA A 501 20.33 27.73 4.87
N SER A 502 21.53 28.28 5.09
CA SER A 502 22.73 27.47 5.28
C SER A 502 22.67 26.69 6.62
N PRO A 503 23.33 25.53 6.72
CA PRO A 503 23.43 24.79 7.98
C PRO A 503 23.91 25.64 9.16
N ALA A 504 24.86 26.56 8.93
CA ALA A 504 25.38 27.46 9.95
C ALA A 504 24.34 28.47 10.46
N GLU A 505 23.42 28.92 9.60
CA GLU A 505 22.32 29.80 10.01
C GLU A 505 21.26 29.04 10.80
N ILE A 506 20.91 27.81 10.40
CA ILE A 506 20.02 26.94 11.18
C ILE A 506 20.61 26.68 12.57
N GLU A 507 21.90 26.37 12.64
CA GLU A 507 22.61 26.15 13.89
C GLU A 507 22.69 27.41 14.76
N LYS A 508 22.63 28.62 14.20
CA LYS A 508 22.60 29.87 14.98
C LYS A 508 21.20 30.39 15.25
N SER A 509 20.16 29.72 14.77
CA SER A 509 18.79 30.18 14.96
C SER A 509 18.41 30.18 16.44
N ASN A 510 17.81 31.29 16.86
CA ASN A 510 17.23 31.46 18.19
C ASN A 510 15.70 31.23 18.19
N ASP A 511 15.13 30.80 17.06
CA ASP A 511 13.72 30.41 17.02
C ASP A 511 13.48 29.25 18.00
N PRO A 512 12.59 29.38 19.00
CA PRO A 512 12.40 28.37 20.04
C PRO A 512 12.07 26.98 19.51
N LEU A 513 11.37 26.87 18.38
CA LEU A 513 11.02 25.57 17.80
C LEU A 513 12.23 24.91 17.12
N LEU A 514 13.10 25.69 16.47
CA LEU A 514 14.38 25.18 15.95
C LEU A 514 15.38 24.88 17.08
N VAL A 515 15.37 25.64 18.17
CA VAL A 515 16.14 25.32 19.38
C VAL A 515 15.68 24.00 19.98
N ALA A 516 14.36 23.76 20.05
CA ALA A 516 13.80 22.47 20.47
C ALA A 516 14.23 21.34 19.55
N ALA A 517 14.09 21.50 18.23
CA ALA A 517 14.49 20.51 17.23
C ALA A 517 15.98 20.13 17.36
N ARG A 518 16.86 21.13 17.45
CA ARG A 518 18.29 20.93 17.68
C ARG A 518 18.60 20.27 19.02
N THR A 519 17.85 20.58 20.06
CA THR A 519 18.01 19.94 21.37
C THR A 519 17.64 18.45 21.30
N LEU A 520 16.61 18.10 20.52
CA LEU A 520 16.20 16.70 20.27
C LEU A 520 17.14 15.94 19.33
N ARG A 521 17.84 16.65 18.44
CA ARG A 521 18.68 16.09 17.37
C ARG A 521 19.62 14.97 17.84
N PRO A 522 20.40 15.10 18.94
CA PRO A 522 21.30 14.03 19.37
C PRO A 522 20.55 12.74 19.69
N ALA A 523 19.37 12.82 20.32
CA ALA A 523 18.57 11.66 20.63
C ALA A 523 18.00 11.00 19.37
N LEU A 524 17.48 11.79 18.44
CA LEU A 524 16.95 11.29 17.17
C LEU A 524 18.03 10.59 16.33
N LEU A 525 19.23 11.16 16.26
CA LEU A 525 20.37 10.53 15.59
C LEU A 525 20.79 9.23 16.32
N ARG A 526 20.86 9.22 17.64
CA ARG A 526 21.18 7.98 18.39
C ARG A 526 20.15 6.88 18.16
N THR A 527 18.85 7.20 18.20
CA THR A 527 17.79 6.21 17.93
C THR A 527 17.81 5.72 16.48
N ASP A 528 18.20 6.58 15.52
CA ASP A 528 18.47 6.16 14.15
C ASP A 528 19.65 5.18 14.06
N GLU A 529 20.76 5.46 14.74
CA GLU A 529 21.93 4.58 14.82
C GLU A 529 21.57 3.22 15.43
N GLU A 530 20.89 3.21 16.58
CA GLU A 530 20.41 2.00 17.27
C GLU A 530 19.51 1.15 16.36
N ARG A 531 18.54 1.80 15.70
CA ARG A 531 17.63 1.13 14.76
C ARG A 531 18.41 0.52 13.60
N LYS A 532 19.28 1.29 12.94
CA LYS A 532 20.07 0.80 11.80
C LYS A 532 21.01 -0.31 12.18
N SER A 533 21.59 -0.28 13.38
CA SER A 533 22.40 -1.38 13.88
C SER A 533 21.57 -2.65 14.03
N ARG A 534 20.42 -2.56 14.71
CA ARG A 534 19.51 -3.70 14.87
C ARG A 534 18.99 -4.21 13.53
N ASP A 535 18.62 -3.33 12.61
CA ASP A 535 18.14 -3.70 11.28
C ASP A 535 19.23 -4.38 10.45
N GLY A 536 20.50 -3.94 10.56
CA GLY A 536 21.64 -4.61 9.93
C GLY A 536 21.84 -6.03 10.45
N ASP A 537 21.76 -6.23 11.76
CA ASP A 537 21.84 -7.58 12.35
C ASP A 537 20.64 -8.44 11.97
N LEU A 538 19.42 -7.90 11.99
CA LEU A 538 18.22 -8.63 11.56
C LEU A 538 18.29 -9.00 10.08
N LEU A 539 18.77 -8.10 9.22
CA LEU A 539 18.94 -8.37 7.77
C LEU A 539 19.96 -9.48 7.51
N ARG A 540 20.98 -9.59 8.35
CA ARG A 540 22.01 -10.64 8.29
C ARG A 540 21.53 -11.98 8.86
N LEU A 541 20.73 -11.96 9.92
CA LEU A 541 20.36 -13.15 10.70
C LEU A 541 19.00 -13.76 10.34
N ARG A 542 18.00 -12.95 9.96
CA ARG A 542 16.67 -13.45 9.55
C ARG A 542 16.68 -14.43 8.37
N PRO A 543 17.64 -14.39 7.42
CA PRO A 543 17.72 -15.42 6.38
C PRO A 543 17.78 -16.85 6.95
N ALA A 544 18.40 -17.06 8.12
CA ALA A 544 18.44 -18.38 8.76
C ALA A 544 17.06 -18.87 9.23
N TYR A 545 16.22 -17.97 9.75
CA TYR A 545 14.82 -18.29 10.08
C TYR A 545 14.03 -18.63 8.81
N MET A 546 14.22 -17.84 7.75
CA MET A 546 13.54 -18.08 6.48
C MET A 546 13.97 -19.40 5.83
N GLU A 547 15.24 -19.77 5.94
CA GLU A 547 15.74 -21.07 5.45
C GLU A 547 15.10 -22.24 6.21
N ALA A 548 14.99 -22.15 7.54
CA ALA A 548 14.29 -23.14 8.34
C ALA A 548 12.79 -23.23 7.97
N LEU A 549 12.13 -22.08 7.79
CA LEU A 549 10.72 -22.03 7.38
C LEU A 549 10.51 -22.67 6.00
N ILE A 550 11.37 -22.33 5.04
CA ILE A 550 11.27 -22.85 3.66
C ILE A 550 11.49 -24.36 3.65
N GLY A 551 12.53 -24.86 4.32
CA GLY A 551 12.76 -26.30 4.40
C GLY A 551 11.64 -27.06 5.11
N TYR A 552 11.03 -26.46 6.14
CA TYR A 552 9.87 -27.05 6.82
C TYR A 552 8.63 -27.12 5.90
N ARG A 553 8.41 -26.10 5.08
CA ARG A 553 7.31 -26.08 4.10
C ARG A 553 7.55 -27.05 2.95
N GLU A 554 8.77 -27.15 2.44
CA GLU A 554 9.15 -28.13 1.42
C GLU A 554 8.91 -29.57 1.90
N LYS A 555 9.23 -29.87 3.18
CA LYS A 555 8.90 -31.16 3.82
C LYS A 555 7.40 -31.46 3.83
N GLN A 556 6.55 -30.43 3.86
CA GLN A 556 5.09 -30.51 3.79
C GLN A 556 4.56 -30.51 2.34
N GLY A 557 5.43 -30.48 1.32
CA GLY A 557 5.04 -30.34 -0.08
C GLY A 557 4.47 -28.95 -0.43
N ARG A 558 4.81 -27.92 0.34
CA ARG A 558 4.33 -26.55 0.19
C ARG A 558 5.46 -25.63 -0.29
N ALA A 559 5.17 -24.79 -1.28
CA ALA A 559 6.06 -23.72 -1.68
C ALA A 559 5.88 -22.48 -0.79
N VAL A 560 6.89 -21.62 -0.73
CA VAL A 560 6.87 -20.36 0.03
C VAL A 560 7.09 -19.19 -0.92
N TYR A 561 6.23 -18.18 -0.83
CA TYR A 561 6.37 -16.91 -1.55
C TYR A 561 6.93 -15.83 -0.62
N PRO A 562 7.69 -14.84 -1.12
CA PRO A 562 8.20 -13.77 -0.26
C PRO A 562 7.09 -12.80 0.14
N ASP A 563 7.24 -12.14 1.27
CA ASP A 563 6.36 -11.02 1.64
C ASP A 563 6.31 -9.97 0.54
N ALA A 564 5.15 -9.34 0.35
CA ALA A 564 4.98 -8.23 -0.59
C ALA A 564 5.91 -7.06 -0.22
N ASN A 565 6.41 -6.39 -1.25
CA ASN A 565 7.35 -5.28 -1.14
C ASN A 565 7.26 -4.33 -2.35
N SER A 566 6.04 -4.11 -2.88
CA SER A 566 5.76 -3.23 -4.03
C SER A 566 6.42 -3.66 -5.35
N THR A 567 6.72 -4.96 -5.49
CA THR A 567 7.15 -5.60 -6.74
C THR A 567 5.98 -6.34 -7.39
N LEU A 568 6.06 -6.63 -8.68
CA LEU A 568 5.00 -7.35 -9.39
C LEU A 568 4.89 -8.79 -8.86
N ARG A 569 3.68 -9.17 -8.42
CA ARG A 569 3.31 -10.49 -7.92
C ARG A 569 2.10 -11.03 -8.66
N VAL A 570 1.92 -12.35 -8.59
CA VAL A 570 0.76 -13.07 -9.09
C VAL A 570 0.06 -13.79 -7.95
N SER A 571 -1.26 -13.72 -7.90
CA SER A 571 -2.10 -14.58 -7.06
C SER A 571 -3.13 -15.25 -7.95
N TYR A 572 -3.49 -16.49 -7.66
CA TYR A 572 -4.50 -17.26 -8.40
C TYR A 572 -5.46 -17.93 -7.44
N GLY A 573 -6.62 -18.31 -7.96
CA GLY A 573 -7.67 -18.90 -7.16
C GLY A 573 -8.96 -19.01 -7.95
N LYS A 574 -10.09 -18.84 -7.27
CA LYS A 574 -11.43 -18.99 -7.80
C LYS A 574 -12.37 -17.90 -7.32
N VAL A 575 -13.39 -17.63 -8.12
CA VAL A 575 -14.57 -16.87 -7.68
C VAL A 575 -15.28 -17.65 -6.59
N THR A 576 -15.33 -17.11 -5.38
CA THR A 576 -15.67 -17.87 -4.16
C THR A 576 -16.59 -17.06 -3.24
N PRO A 577 -17.72 -17.64 -2.76
CA PRO A 577 -18.61 -16.97 -1.81
C PRO A 577 -17.93 -16.70 -0.47
N LEU A 578 -18.48 -15.79 0.32
CA LEU A 578 -18.02 -15.50 1.68
C LEU A 578 -19.00 -16.09 2.70
N ILE A 579 -18.50 -16.85 3.67
CA ILE A 579 -19.26 -17.24 4.87
C ILE A 579 -18.73 -16.37 6.00
N ALA A 580 -19.41 -15.27 6.29
CA ALA A 580 -18.93 -14.26 7.24
C ALA A 580 -19.04 -14.73 8.69
N ARG A 581 -20.10 -15.47 9.01
CA ARG A 581 -20.41 -16.07 10.32
C ARG A 581 -21.49 -17.14 10.15
N ASP A 582 -21.80 -17.84 11.24
CA ASP A 582 -22.88 -18.83 11.26
C ASP A 582 -24.18 -18.27 10.65
N ALA A 583 -24.80 -19.06 9.77
CA ALA A 583 -25.98 -18.71 8.98
C ALA A 583 -25.92 -17.42 8.12
N VAL A 584 -24.74 -16.77 7.98
CA VAL A 584 -24.56 -15.57 7.15
C VAL A 584 -23.56 -15.86 6.04
N ALA A 585 -24.10 -16.11 4.85
CA ALA A 585 -23.34 -16.31 3.64
C ALA A 585 -23.67 -15.22 2.61
N TYR A 586 -22.66 -14.84 1.84
CA TYR A 586 -22.77 -13.90 0.74
C TYR A 586 -22.42 -14.60 -0.57
N ALA A 587 -23.30 -14.42 -1.57
CA ALA A 587 -23.03 -14.82 -2.93
C ALA A 587 -21.79 -14.10 -3.48
N PRO A 588 -21.07 -14.71 -4.44
CA PRO A 588 -19.85 -14.14 -4.95
C PRO A 588 -20.06 -13.05 -6.01
N LEU A 589 -21.28 -12.78 -6.46
CA LEU A 589 -21.59 -11.70 -7.41
C LEU A 589 -22.67 -10.79 -6.83
N THR A 590 -22.50 -9.48 -7.00
CA THR A 590 -23.57 -8.50 -6.84
C THR A 590 -24.14 -8.08 -8.18
N THR A 591 -25.30 -7.45 -8.17
CA THR A 591 -26.00 -7.00 -9.39
C THR A 591 -26.51 -5.59 -9.25
N VAL A 592 -26.90 -4.97 -10.37
CA VAL A 592 -27.45 -3.61 -10.37
C VAL A 592 -28.72 -3.45 -9.52
N LYS A 593 -29.40 -4.55 -9.16
CA LYS A 593 -30.52 -4.51 -8.21
C LYS A 593 -30.11 -3.96 -6.86
N GLY A 594 -28.95 -4.36 -6.34
CA GLY A 594 -28.47 -3.86 -5.05
C GLY A 594 -28.04 -2.38 -5.09
N ILE A 595 -27.74 -1.82 -6.27
CA ILE A 595 -27.58 -0.36 -6.41
C ILE A 595 -28.92 0.34 -6.13
N VAL A 596 -30.02 -0.16 -6.71
CA VAL A 596 -31.36 0.38 -6.52
C VAL A 596 -31.82 0.23 -5.07
N GLU A 597 -31.58 -0.91 -4.44
CA GLU A 597 -31.90 -1.16 -3.03
C GLU A 597 -31.19 -0.18 -2.08
N LYS A 598 -29.93 0.14 -2.38
CA LYS A 598 -29.10 1.03 -1.55
C LYS A 598 -29.33 2.51 -1.81
N ASN A 599 -29.85 2.87 -2.99
CA ASN A 599 -29.93 4.25 -3.42
C ASN A 599 -30.93 5.06 -2.55
N THR A 600 -30.40 6.02 -1.81
CA THR A 600 -31.19 6.95 -0.98
C THR A 600 -31.39 8.32 -1.64
N GLY A 601 -30.72 8.56 -2.77
CA GLY A 601 -30.68 9.88 -3.41
C GLY A 601 -29.82 10.91 -2.66
N LYS A 602 -29.05 10.47 -1.65
CA LYS A 602 -28.11 11.29 -0.89
C LYS A 602 -26.76 10.59 -0.81
N ALA A 603 -25.68 11.37 -0.93
CA ALA A 603 -24.33 10.86 -0.79
C ALA A 603 -24.15 10.11 0.55
N PRO A 604 -23.46 8.94 0.56
CA PRO A 604 -22.73 8.34 -0.57
C PRO A 604 -23.54 7.34 -1.41
N PHE A 605 -24.86 7.27 -1.21
CA PHE A 605 -25.79 6.39 -1.92
C PHE A 605 -26.75 7.18 -2.83
N ASP A 606 -26.16 7.97 -3.71
CA ASP A 606 -26.79 8.89 -4.66
C ASP A 606 -26.51 8.49 -6.10
N ALA A 607 -26.91 7.27 -6.48
CA ALA A 607 -26.72 6.75 -7.83
C ALA A 607 -27.28 7.73 -8.87
N PRO A 608 -26.50 8.12 -9.90
CA PRO A 608 -26.89 9.19 -10.80
C PRO A 608 -28.07 8.76 -11.68
N LYS A 609 -28.90 9.74 -12.06
CA LYS A 609 -30.13 9.50 -12.84
C LYS A 609 -29.89 8.66 -14.12
N PRO A 610 -28.85 8.91 -14.95
CA PRO A 610 -28.57 8.06 -16.11
C PRO A 610 -28.39 6.58 -15.77
N LEU A 611 -27.71 6.27 -14.65
CA LEU A 611 -27.54 4.90 -14.20
C LEU A 611 -28.88 4.26 -13.82
N LEU A 612 -29.67 4.95 -12.99
CA LEU A 612 -30.98 4.45 -12.54
C LEU A 612 -31.95 4.25 -13.72
N ASP A 613 -31.96 5.15 -14.69
CA ASP A 613 -32.80 5.04 -15.87
C ASP A 613 -32.36 3.86 -16.77
N ALA A 614 -31.05 3.63 -16.92
CA ALA A 614 -30.53 2.47 -17.65
C ALA A 614 -30.83 1.14 -16.95
N ILE A 615 -30.73 1.08 -15.62
CA ILE A 615 -31.13 -0.09 -14.82
C ILE A 615 -32.63 -0.38 -15.01
N ARG A 616 -33.48 0.66 -14.98
CA ARG A 616 -34.94 0.51 -15.19
C ARG A 616 -35.26 0.01 -16.59
N LYS A 617 -34.49 0.42 -17.61
CA LYS A 617 -34.65 -0.05 -19.00
C LYS A 617 -34.36 -1.56 -19.12
N GLY A 618 -33.47 -2.11 -18.29
CA GLY A 618 -33.16 -3.55 -18.27
C GLY A 618 -32.41 -4.04 -19.51
N ASP A 619 -31.72 -3.16 -20.22
CA ASP A 619 -31.01 -3.46 -21.46
C ASP A 619 -29.65 -4.12 -21.15
N PHE A 620 -29.71 -5.38 -20.71
CA PHE A 620 -28.57 -6.17 -20.25
C PHE A 620 -28.15 -7.28 -21.24
N ALA A 621 -28.76 -7.30 -22.43
CA ALA A 621 -28.49 -8.33 -23.42
C ALA A 621 -26.99 -8.39 -23.77
N GLY A 622 -26.37 -9.56 -23.57
CA GLY A 622 -24.95 -9.75 -23.80
C GLY A 622 -24.02 -9.23 -22.69
N TYR A 623 -24.56 -8.75 -21.58
CA TYR A 623 -23.86 -8.36 -20.35
C TYR A 623 -24.36 -9.10 -19.10
N ALA A 624 -25.61 -9.57 -19.12
CA ALA A 624 -26.21 -10.28 -18.00
C ALA A 624 -25.44 -11.55 -17.62
N ASP A 625 -25.50 -11.90 -16.34
CA ASP A 625 -25.13 -13.22 -15.86
C ASP A 625 -26.10 -14.27 -16.45
N PRO A 626 -25.61 -15.28 -17.20
CA PRO A 626 -26.47 -16.29 -17.82
C PRO A 626 -27.33 -17.07 -16.82
N LYS A 627 -26.89 -17.19 -15.55
CA LYS A 627 -27.61 -17.94 -14.52
C LYS A 627 -28.80 -17.18 -13.95
N THR A 628 -28.63 -15.87 -13.71
CA THR A 628 -29.65 -15.04 -13.05
C THR A 628 -30.43 -14.15 -14.01
N GLY A 629 -29.89 -13.87 -15.20
CA GLY A 629 -30.41 -12.86 -16.13
C GLY A 629 -30.16 -11.41 -15.68
N ASP A 630 -29.47 -11.21 -14.57
CA ASP A 630 -29.20 -9.89 -14.00
C ASP A 630 -27.86 -9.32 -14.46
N MET A 631 -27.75 -8.00 -14.49
CA MET A 631 -26.49 -7.31 -14.77
C MET A 631 -25.57 -7.34 -13.54
N PRO A 632 -24.43 -8.04 -13.58
CA PRO A 632 -23.49 -8.08 -12.46
C PRO A 632 -22.74 -6.76 -12.32
N VAL A 633 -22.29 -6.47 -11.09
CA VAL A 633 -21.56 -5.24 -10.75
C VAL A 633 -20.17 -5.61 -10.26
N ASP A 634 -20.09 -6.25 -9.09
CA ASP A 634 -18.84 -6.68 -8.46
C ASP A 634 -18.83 -8.19 -8.23
N PHE A 635 -17.64 -8.76 -8.01
CA PHE A 635 -17.50 -10.15 -7.62
C PHE A 635 -16.39 -10.41 -6.59
N LEU A 636 -16.53 -11.51 -5.85
CA LEU A 636 -15.57 -12.01 -4.88
C LEU A 636 -14.70 -13.13 -5.46
N SER A 637 -13.46 -13.18 -5.01
CA SER A 637 -12.58 -14.34 -5.22
C SER A 637 -11.75 -14.61 -3.97
N ASN A 638 -11.20 -15.80 -3.83
CA ASN A 638 -10.22 -16.12 -2.77
C ASN A 638 -8.79 -15.64 -3.11
N LEU A 639 -8.63 -14.68 -4.03
CA LEU A 639 -7.30 -14.15 -4.36
C LEU A 639 -6.65 -13.43 -3.17
N ASP A 640 -5.34 -13.59 -3.07
CA ASP A 640 -4.50 -13.03 -2.03
C ASP A 640 -4.04 -11.62 -2.40
N THR A 641 -4.73 -10.62 -1.87
CA THR A 641 -4.50 -9.20 -2.15
C THR A 641 -4.29 -8.41 -0.86
N THR A 642 -3.47 -7.37 -0.96
CA THR A 642 -3.31 -6.27 0.01
C THR A 642 -3.25 -4.93 -0.72
N GLY A 643 -3.17 -3.82 0.02
CA GLY A 643 -3.03 -2.46 -0.54
C GLY A 643 -1.90 -2.39 -1.57
N GLY A 644 -2.11 -1.66 -2.66
CA GLY A 644 -1.23 -1.67 -3.86
C GLY A 644 -1.75 -2.53 -5.02
N ASN A 645 -2.59 -3.54 -4.75
CA ASN A 645 -3.31 -4.29 -5.79
C ASN A 645 -4.55 -3.57 -6.34
N SER A 646 -4.86 -2.37 -5.87
CA SER A 646 -5.93 -1.56 -6.45
C SER A 646 -5.64 -1.32 -7.93
N GLY A 647 -6.56 -1.71 -8.81
CA GLY A 647 -6.49 -1.62 -10.26
C GLY A 647 -5.77 -2.80 -10.91
N SER A 648 -5.39 -3.82 -10.14
CA SER A 648 -4.79 -5.04 -10.70
C SER A 648 -5.76 -5.74 -11.64
N PRO A 649 -5.33 -6.09 -12.87
CA PRO A 649 -6.14 -6.89 -13.78
C PRO A 649 -6.40 -8.28 -13.19
N VAL A 650 -7.66 -8.70 -13.25
CA VAL A 650 -8.11 -10.06 -12.94
C VAL A 650 -8.38 -10.78 -14.25
N LEU A 651 -7.65 -11.87 -14.45
CA LEU A 651 -7.64 -12.65 -15.68
C LEU A 651 -8.36 -13.98 -15.46
N ASN A 652 -9.16 -14.39 -16.44
CA ASN A 652 -9.75 -15.73 -16.45
C ASN A 652 -8.73 -16.80 -16.88
N ALA A 653 -9.17 -18.06 -16.98
CA ALA A 653 -8.31 -19.17 -17.39
C ALA A 653 -7.72 -19.05 -18.82
N LYS A 654 -8.27 -18.17 -19.66
CA LYS A 654 -7.79 -17.85 -21.01
C LYS A 654 -6.79 -16.68 -21.03
N GLY A 655 -6.57 -16.01 -19.90
CA GLY A 655 -5.74 -14.81 -19.83
C GLY A 655 -6.46 -13.53 -20.28
N GLU A 656 -7.79 -13.53 -20.36
CA GLU A 656 -8.61 -12.37 -20.72
C GLU A 656 -9.03 -11.60 -19.45
N LEU A 657 -9.08 -10.28 -19.53
CA LEU A 657 -9.46 -9.39 -18.43
C LEU A 657 -10.96 -9.51 -18.12
N VAL A 658 -11.29 -10.03 -16.95
CA VAL A 658 -12.67 -10.20 -16.44
C VAL A 658 -13.01 -9.27 -15.29
N GLY A 659 -12.02 -8.67 -14.62
CA GLY A 659 -12.28 -7.70 -13.56
C GLY A 659 -11.07 -6.85 -13.19
N LEU A 660 -11.29 -5.88 -12.31
CA LEU A 660 -10.22 -5.12 -11.64
C LEU A 660 -10.38 -5.24 -10.14
N ASN A 661 -9.32 -5.65 -9.46
CA ASN A 661 -9.29 -5.68 -8.00
C ASN A 661 -9.32 -4.25 -7.46
N PHE A 662 -10.21 -3.94 -6.52
CA PHE A 662 -10.28 -2.61 -5.93
C PHE A 662 -10.38 -2.59 -4.41
N ASP A 663 -10.81 -3.69 -3.78
CA ASP A 663 -10.93 -3.75 -2.31
C ASP A 663 -10.83 -5.20 -1.79
N SER A 664 -10.97 -5.37 -0.48
CA SER A 664 -11.05 -6.65 0.23
C SER A 664 -12.18 -6.61 1.26
N ASN A 665 -12.65 -7.77 1.70
CA ASN A 665 -13.70 -7.84 2.71
C ASN A 665 -13.20 -7.58 4.15
N TRP A 666 -14.11 -7.11 5.02
CA TRP A 666 -13.85 -6.70 6.40
C TRP A 666 -13.24 -7.82 7.22
N GLU A 667 -13.73 -9.05 6.99
CA GLU A 667 -13.31 -10.21 7.76
C GLU A 667 -11.84 -10.59 7.57
N ALA A 668 -11.18 -10.04 6.55
CA ALA A 668 -9.80 -10.30 6.25
C ALA A 668 -8.98 -9.02 6.00
N VAL A 669 -9.32 -7.90 6.64
CA VAL A 669 -8.45 -6.70 6.68
C VAL A 669 -7.05 -7.04 7.21
N SER A 670 -6.96 -8.09 8.03
CA SER A 670 -5.73 -8.70 8.55
C SER A 670 -4.86 -9.43 7.52
N ALA A 671 -5.25 -9.50 6.24
CA ALA A 671 -4.54 -10.27 5.22
C ALA A 671 -3.07 -9.87 5.06
N SER A 672 -2.66 -8.66 5.40
CA SER A 672 -1.24 -8.28 5.37
C SER A 672 -0.37 -9.11 6.33
N TRP A 673 -0.96 -9.64 7.41
CA TRP A 673 -0.29 -10.48 8.40
C TRP A 673 -0.66 -11.96 8.27
N MET A 674 -1.92 -12.28 8.01
CA MET A 674 -2.38 -13.66 7.93
C MET A 674 -3.48 -13.82 6.88
N TYR A 675 -3.28 -14.75 5.95
CA TYR A 675 -4.34 -15.19 5.06
C TYR A 675 -5.13 -16.31 5.72
N ASP A 676 -6.41 -16.06 6.01
CA ASP A 676 -7.33 -17.09 6.45
C ASP A 676 -8.27 -17.45 5.28
N PRO A 677 -8.15 -18.66 4.69
CA PRO A 677 -8.97 -19.08 3.55
C PRO A 677 -10.48 -19.08 3.84
N ARG A 678 -10.87 -19.19 5.13
CA ARG A 678 -12.28 -19.14 5.56
C ARG A 678 -12.90 -17.78 5.25
N TYR A 679 -12.13 -16.70 5.40
CA TYR A 679 -12.63 -15.33 5.36
C TYR A 679 -12.09 -14.50 4.19
N LYS A 680 -10.84 -14.73 3.73
CA LYS A 680 -10.22 -13.82 2.77
C LYS A 680 -10.93 -13.84 1.43
N ARG A 681 -11.47 -12.70 1.03
CA ARG A 681 -11.96 -12.44 -0.31
C ARG A 681 -11.43 -11.11 -0.85
N ALA A 682 -10.97 -11.13 -2.09
CA ALA A 682 -10.70 -9.93 -2.88
C ALA A 682 -11.99 -9.50 -3.59
N ILE A 683 -12.23 -8.19 -3.66
CA ILE A 683 -13.40 -7.56 -4.28
C ILE A 683 -12.99 -6.92 -5.60
N HIS A 684 -13.71 -7.26 -6.65
CA HIS A 684 -13.41 -6.85 -8.02
C HIS A 684 -14.61 -6.23 -8.69
N VAL A 685 -14.41 -5.22 -9.53
CA VAL A 685 -15.45 -4.73 -10.45
C VAL A 685 -15.46 -5.64 -11.68
N ASP A 686 -16.64 -6.07 -12.12
CA ASP A 686 -16.82 -6.95 -13.28
C ASP A 686 -16.70 -6.16 -14.59
N MET A 687 -15.91 -6.67 -15.56
CA MET A 687 -15.72 -5.99 -16.85
C MET A 687 -16.99 -5.91 -17.69
N ARG A 688 -17.99 -6.75 -17.44
CA ARG A 688 -19.33 -6.59 -18.03
C ARG A 688 -19.95 -5.28 -17.55
N TYR A 689 -19.80 -4.91 -16.28
CA TYR A 689 -20.33 -3.65 -15.73
C TYR A 689 -19.65 -2.43 -16.34
N MET A 690 -18.32 -2.46 -16.43
CA MET A 690 -17.55 -1.43 -17.14
C MET A 690 -18.05 -1.25 -18.58
N ARG A 691 -18.15 -2.35 -19.34
CA ARG A 691 -18.60 -2.32 -20.74
C ARG A 691 -20.04 -1.82 -20.87
N TRP A 692 -20.94 -2.29 -20.01
CA TRP A 692 -22.34 -1.86 -20.00
C TRP A 692 -22.48 -0.36 -19.68
N LEU A 693 -21.72 0.16 -18.72
CA LEU A 693 -21.67 1.59 -18.43
C LEU A 693 -21.23 2.41 -19.67
N MET A 694 -20.17 1.94 -20.35
CA MET A 694 -19.62 2.59 -21.54
C MET A 694 -20.47 2.43 -22.82
N ASP A 695 -21.47 1.54 -22.80
CA ASP A 695 -22.41 1.35 -23.89
C ASP A 695 -23.73 2.10 -23.62
N LYS A 696 -24.33 1.87 -22.43
CA LYS A 696 -25.72 2.24 -22.14
C LYS A 696 -25.88 3.44 -21.22
N VAL A 697 -24.87 3.84 -20.46
CA VAL A 697 -25.01 4.86 -19.39
C VAL A 697 -24.22 6.13 -19.70
N TYR A 698 -22.92 6.01 -19.93
CA TYR A 698 -22.01 7.09 -20.35
C TYR A 698 -21.30 6.63 -21.63
N PRO A 699 -21.94 6.76 -22.81
CA PRO A 699 -21.50 6.06 -24.01
C PRO A 699 -20.14 6.51 -24.53
N SER A 700 -19.28 5.54 -24.87
CA SER A 700 -18.05 5.74 -25.65
C SER A 700 -17.83 4.60 -26.66
N PRO A 701 -18.55 4.60 -27.80
CA PRO A 701 -18.43 3.55 -28.82
C PRO A 701 -17.03 3.43 -29.43
N ALA A 702 -16.30 4.54 -29.54
CA ALA A 702 -14.92 4.55 -30.04
C ALA A 702 -13.99 3.79 -29.08
N LEU A 703 -14.16 3.99 -27.78
CA LEU A 703 -13.34 3.32 -26.77
C LEU A 703 -13.66 1.83 -26.70
N LEU A 704 -14.94 1.43 -26.76
CA LEU A 704 -15.34 0.02 -26.84
C LEU A 704 -14.76 -0.69 -28.08
N ARG A 705 -14.69 0.00 -29.23
CA ARG A 705 -14.01 -0.54 -30.43
C ARG A 705 -12.51 -0.69 -30.23
N GLU A 706 -11.85 0.31 -29.65
CA GLU A 706 -10.41 0.26 -29.38
C GLU A 706 -10.06 -0.88 -28.39
N LEU A 707 -10.94 -1.15 -27.42
CA LEU A 707 -10.83 -2.27 -26.48
C LEU A 707 -11.16 -3.65 -27.09
N GLY A 708 -11.55 -3.70 -28.37
CA GLY A 708 -11.92 -4.94 -29.06
C GLY A 708 -13.26 -5.55 -28.64
N VAL A 709 -14.12 -4.77 -27.96
CA VAL A 709 -15.42 -5.22 -27.43
C VAL A 709 -16.55 -4.24 -27.76
N PRO A 710 -16.94 -4.08 -29.04
CA PRO A 710 -18.01 -3.15 -29.43
C PRO A 710 -19.31 -3.34 -28.63
N GLY A 711 -20.04 -2.25 -28.42
CA GLY A 711 -21.36 -2.27 -27.78
C GLY A 711 -22.36 -3.15 -28.53
N LYS A 712 -23.37 -3.65 -27.82
CA LYS A 712 -24.35 -4.61 -28.35
C LYS A 712 -25.71 -3.99 -28.60
#